data_AF-A0A2A4IWA0-F1
#
_entry.id   AF-A0A2A4IWA0-F1
#
_cell.length_a   1.000
_cell.length_b   1.000
_cell.length_c   1.000
_cell.angle_alpha   90.00
_cell.angle_beta   90.00
_cell.angle_gamma   90.00
#
_symmetry.space_group_name_H-M   'P 1'
#
loop_
_entity.id
_entity.type
_entity.pdbx_description
1 polymer ?
#
loop_
_entity_poly.entity_id
_entity_poly.type
_entity_poly.pdbx_seq_one_letter_code
_entity_poly.pdbx_strand_id
1 'polypeptide(L)'
;MILMTKVSYSVLVLSFVCTVSVISERDDCNFGTCGECISSANENDGCVWCTQYPFEDRRCQSLSYVKSNKEWCKDQLYNPKPSTQITQNDDFGKVRDGSPVQFRPQEIKMKVRPGIPMQFNMTFKPATDYPLDVYYLMDTSDTMKKRITELKDQALLIHDELSRYTNNVRLGIGSFVEKPGFPYFDPNKHKSHAFKNDISLTENMTIFTSKVNKIEFGSNFDDPEAGLDALMQAMTCEKEIGWRKGARRIIILCTDSTYHSAGDGKIVGAIKPHDMQCHLENNVYSKALEFDYPSVSQINKVARDENFRLIFAITKNSKTSKLSDVEYKALAKEIYGARFAELKDTNVLNIIKEAYEELANSIEMKFEAPSNIEVKIDQDCASKPARNCKVFGPRFTMILMTKVSYSVLVLSFVCTVSVISERDDCNFGTCGECISSANENDGCVWCTQYPFEDRRCQSLSYVKSNKEWCKDQLYNPKPSTQITQNDDFGKVRDGSPVQFRPQEIKMKVRPGIPMQFNMTFKPATDYPLDVYYLMDTSDTMKKRITELKDQALLIHDELSRYTNNVRLGIGSFVEKPGFPYFDPNKHKSHAFKNDISLTENMTIFTSKVNKIEFGSNFDDPEAGLDALMQAMTCEKEIGWRKGARRIIILCTDSTYHSAGDGKIVGAIKPHDMQCHLENNVYSKALEFDYPSVSQINKVARDENFRLIFAITKNSKTSKLSDVEYKALAKEIYGARFAELKDTNVLNIIKEAYEELANSIEMKFEAPSNIEVKIDQDCASKPARNCKVPHKGNITVSGTVKVKYCADDPNQKQQVKINPVGLSDHLLIHLDVECQCDCEKAKSGAKASDCNDAGFIQCGICKCFPGSYGVNCRCNGTSTDQTDKEKCKLSKSDAKPCSGRGYCSCGICTKCQRGYSGDFCEFDDTSCPRQCSGNGRCTRGRCHCNPYWSGIDCSCYEKTDACIAPYSKEICSGRGECKCGTCVCNAVEGKNETYSGVFCDNCEACAEGRCKELEDYAYCNFMHMNDKAYCDKQNNDTSHISVAFMSKADISGPKLYMAKWCKKELDSNNGSYMVFRYQYENHDLRITIQKETEIPPEANIWVAVGSAIGLVLLIGILTVIIWKILVDLHDKREFKKFEDEAVAAGYDVSLNPLYQDPSINFANPVYNNQCN
;
A
#
# COMPACT_ATOMS: atom_id res chain seq x y z
N MET A 1 -29.74 -0.83 84.39
CA MET A 1 -30.10 -2.23 84.70
C MET A 1 -29.17 -3.12 83.88
N ILE A 2 -28.04 -3.56 84.47
CA ILE A 2 -27.86 -4.91 85.05
C ILE A 2 -27.72 -5.93 83.89
N LEU A 3 -26.58 -6.60 83.61
CA LEU A 3 -25.52 -7.13 84.48
C LEU A 3 -24.26 -7.50 83.63
N MET A 4 -23.08 -7.48 84.27
CA MET A 4 -21.84 -8.27 84.03
C MET A 4 -20.74 -7.80 83.05
N THR A 5 -19.67 -7.38 83.71
CA THR A 5 -18.26 -7.13 83.39
C THR A 5 -17.37 -8.38 83.18
N LYS A 6 -16.26 -8.25 82.43
CA LYS A 6 -14.85 -8.62 82.79
C LYS A 6 -13.95 -8.56 81.51
N VAL A 7 -13.05 -7.58 81.36
CA VAL A 7 -11.64 -7.46 81.83
C VAL A 7 -10.64 -8.41 81.14
N SER A 8 -9.63 -7.77 80.55
CA SER A 8 -8.45 -8.15 79.76
C SER A 8 -7.65 -9.39 80.15
N TYR A 9 -6.93 -10.00 79.19
CA TYR A 9 -5.47 -10.28 79.23
C TYR A 9 -4.98 -10.83 77.86
N SER A 10 -3.82 -10.36 77.42
CA SER A 10 -3.10 -10.80 76.22
C SER A 10 -2.45 -12.18 76.42
N VAL A 11 -2.62 -13.12 75.48
CA VAL A 11 -1.70 -14.26 75.28
C VAL A 11 -1.69 -14.67 73.81
N LEU A 12 -0.49 -14.67 73.22
CA LEU A 12 -0.11 -15.38 72.00
C LEU A 12 -0.26 -16.90 72.21
N VAL A 13 -1.06 -17.58 71.40
CA VAL A 13 -0.84 -19.00 71.06
C VAL A 13 -1.14 -19.18 69.58
N LEU A 14 -0.08 -19.53 68.84
CA LEU A 14 -0.16 -20.17 67.53
C LEU A 14 -0.83 -21.53 67.70
N SER A 15 -1.98 -21.71 67.05
CA SER A 15 -2.49 -23.02 66.64
C SER A 15 -2.72 -22.99 65.13
N PHE A 16 -1.88 -23.75 64.44
CA PHE A 16 -2.05 -24.14 63.03
C PHE A 16 -3.34 -24.96 62.91
N VAL A 17 -4.32 -24.42 62.19
CA VAL A 17 -5.38 -25.20 61.54
C VAL A 17 -5.38 -24.79 60.08
N CYS A 18 -5.18 -25.78 59.20
CA CYS A 18 -5.19 -25.62 57.74
C CYS A 18 -6.42 -24.83 57.27
N THR A 19 -6.18 -23.72 56.59
CA THR A 19 -7.10 -23.21 55.56
C THR A 19 -6.39 -23.28 54.22
N VAL A 20 -6.83 -24.25 53.42
CA VAL A 20 -6.57 -24.35 51.99
C VAL A 20 -6.92 -22.99 51.36
N SER A 21 -5.94 -22.31 50.76
CA SER A 21 -6.22 -21.21 49.85
C SER A 21 -6.28 -21.79 48.44
N VAL A 22 -7.50 -22.06 48.00
CA VAL A 22 -7.86 -22.33 46.61
C VAL A 22 -7.44 -21.12 45.79
N ILE A 23 -6.70 -21.33 44.70
CA ILE A 23 -6.53 -20.31 43.66
C ILE A 23 -7.92 -20.15 43.03
N SER A 24 -8.64 -19.09 43.41
CA SER A 24 -9.88 -18.69 42.75
C SER A 24 -9.54 -18.32 41.31
N GLU A 25 -10.07 -19.07 40.35
CA GLU A 25 -10.28 -18.57 38.99
C GLU A 25 -10.94 -17.20 39.09
N ARG A 26 -10.42 -16.22 38.36
CA ARG A 26 -10.95 -14.87 38.37
C ARG A 26 -12.24 -14.90 37.53
N ASP A 27 -13.40 -14.89 38.19
CA ASP A 27 -14.71 -14.88 37.54
C ASP A 27 -14.95 -13.50 36.86
N ASP A 28 -14.72 -13.43 35.55
CA ASP A 28 -14.93 -12.21 34.73
C ASP A 28 -16.42 -11.92 34.40
N CYS A 29 -17.37 -12.57 35.09
CA CYS A 29 -18.82 -12.44 34.88
C CYS A 29 -19.52 -11.51 35.90
N ASN A 30 -18.97 -10.32 36.15
CA ASN A 30 -19.49 -9.39 37.18
C ASN A 30 -20.28 -8.22 36.57
N PHE A 31 -21.50 -8.47 36.10
CA PHE A 31 -22.35 -7.48 35.44
C PHE A 31 -23.66 -7.22 36.19
N GLY A 32 -24.13 -5.96 36.17
CA GLY A 32 -25.30 -5.50 36.91
C GLY A 32 -26.63 -5.73 36.20
N THR A 33 -26.61 -6.01 34.90
CA THR A 33 -27.81 -6.24 34.08
C THR A 33 -27.74 -7.54 33.29
N CYS A 34 -28.91 -8.11 32.97
CA CYS A 34 -28.99 -9.32 32.15
C CYS A 34 -28.37 -9.13 30.76
N GLY A 35 -28.56 -7.95 30.14
CA GLY A 35 -28.01 -7.63 28.83
C GLY A 35 -26.49 -7.65 28.79
N GLU A 36 -25.84 -6.95 29.74
CA GLU A 36 -24.37 -6.91 29.87
C GLU A 36 -23.79 -8.27 30.23
N CYS A 37 -24.49 -9.02 31.09
CA CYS A 37 -24.09 -10.38 31.45
C CYS A 37 -24.04 -11.28 30.22
N ILE A 38 -25.09 -11.27 29.39
CA ILE A 38 -25.19 -12.19 28.26
C ILE A 38 -24.31 -11.76 27.07
N SER A 39 -23.99 -10.47 26.94
CA SER A 39 -23.14 -9.91 25.86
C SER A 39 -21.63 -9.99 26.13
N SER A 40 -21.21 -10.37 27.35
CA SER A 40 -19.79 -10.53 27.69
C SER A 40 -19.12 -11.69 26.93
N ALA A 41 -17.98 -11.39 26.30
CA ALA A 41 -17.18 -12.33 25.51
C ALA A 41 -16.05 -12.92 26.38
N ASN A 42 -16.36 -13.92 27.19
CA ASN A 42 -15.37 -14.68 27.96
C ASN A 42 -15.04 -16.02 27.24
N GLU A 43 -13.75 -16.34 27.07
CA GLU A 43 -13.23 -17.22 26.01
C GLU A 43 -13.53 -18.73 26.12
N ASN A 44 -14.24 -19.23 27.16
CA ASN A 44 -14.40 -20.69 27.28
C ASN A 44 -15.82 -21.22 27.60
N ASP A 45 -16.77 -20.41 28.06
CA ASP A 45 -18.09 -20.95 28.47
C ASP A 45 -19.26 -19.92 28.50
N GLY A 46 -18.96 -18.60 28.39
CA GLY A 46 -19.93 -17.50 28.48
C GLY A 46 -20.57 -17.31 29.87
N CYS A 47 -21.14 -16.13 30.14
CA CYS A 47 -21.84 -15.85 31.42
C CYS A 47 -23.32 -16.27 31.37
N VAL A 48 -23.95 -16.46 32.51
CA VAL A 48 -25.37 -16.82 32.63
C VAL A 48 -26.06 -15.97 33.69
N TRP A 49 -27.34 -15.69 33.49
CA TRP A 49 -28.09 -14.77 34.34
C TRP A 49 -29.19 -15.50 35.12
N CYS A 50 -29.33 -15.19 36.41
CA CYS A 50 -30.42 -15.68 37.23
C CYS A 50 -31.58 -14.67 37.27
N THR A 51 -32.75 -15.04 36.72
CA THR A 51 -33.95 -14.20 36.70
C THR A 51 -34.80 -14.29 37.97
N GLN A 52 -34.41 -15.15 38.93
CA GLN A 52 -35.14 -15.36 40.18
C GLN A 52 -35.24 -14.05 41.01
N TYR A 53 -36.37 -13.75 41.65
CA TYR A 53 -36.52 -12.61 42.57
C TYR A 53 -37.36 -12.99 43.79
N PRO A 54 -36.99 -12.56 45.02
CA PRO A 54 -35.76 -11.85 45.39
C PRO A 54 -34.54 -12.77 45.28
N PHE A 55 -33.37 -12.18 45.06
CA PHE A 55 -32.11 -12.92 44.91
C PHE A 55 -31.02 -12.08 45.55
N GLU A 56 -30.37 -12.63 46.58
CA GLU A 56 -29.43 -11.90 47.45
C GLU A 56 -27.98 -11.98 46.96
N ASP A 57 -27.67 -12.97 46.13
CA ASP A 57 -26.34 -13.13 45.53
C ASP A 57 -26.23 -12.39 44.19
N ARG A 58 -25.02 -12.30 43.63
CA ARG A 58 -24.79 -11.75 42.29
C ARG A 58 -25.54 -12.57 41.25
N ARG A 59 -26.30 -11.88 40.38
CA ARG A 59 -27.21 -12.51 39.38
C ARG A 59 -26.52 -12.96 38.11
N CYS A 60 -25.30 -12.51 37.83
CA CYS A 60 -24.48 -12.94 36.70
C CYS A 60 -23.34 -13.82 37.19
N GLN A 61 -23.15 -14.99 36.59
CA GLN A 61 -22.03 -15.88 36.90
C GLN A 61 -21.50 -16.62 35.67
N SER A 62 -20.30 -17.17 35.75
CA SER A 62 -19.78 -18.04 34.69
C SER A 62 -20.56 -19.36 34.64
N LEU A 63 -20.75 -19.91 33.44
CA LEU A 63 -21.40 -21.20 33.30
C LEU A 63 -20.65 -22.31 34.06
N SER A 64 -19.32 -22.23 34.15
CA SER A 64 -18.47 -23.15 34.91
C SER A 64 -18.75 -23.07 36.42
N TYR A 65 -18.93 -21.86 36.98
CA TYR A 65 -19.37 -21.66 38.35
C TYR A 65 -20.74 -22.30 38.61
N VAL A 66 -21.74 -22.04 37.75
CA VAL A 66 -23.10 -22.62 37.92
C VAL A 66 -23.10 -24.15 37.78
N LYS A 67 -22.26 -24.70 36.88
CA LYS A 67 -22.06 -26.17 36.77
C LYS A 67 -21.50 -26.75 38.07
N SER A 68 -20.59 -26.04 38.74
CA SER A 68 -19.99 -26.43 40.02
C SER A 68 -20.90 -26.14 41.24
N ASN A 69 -21.82 -25.18 41.13
CA ASN A 69 -22.66 -24.67 42.21
C ASN A 69 -24.14 -24.69 41.81
N LYS A 70 -24.69 -25.89 41.65
CA LYS A 70 -26.03 -26.14 41.09
C LYS A 70 -27.19 -25.50 41.87
N GLU A 71 -27.00 -25.15 43.14
CA GLU A 71 -28.03 -24.49 43.95
C GLU A 71 -28.10 -22.98 43.79
N TRP A 72 -27.12 -22.36 43.11
CA TRP A 72 -27.01 -20.91 42.97
C TRP A 72 -28.25 -20.31 42.30
N CYS A 73 -28.78 -20.92 41.23
CA CYS A 73 -30.02 -20.47 40.60
C CYS A 73 -30.86 -21.69 40.26
N LYS A 74 -31.85 -21.98 41.12
CA LYS A 74 -32.49 -23.31 41.15
C LYS A 74 -33.14 -23.71 39.83
N ASP A 75 -33.87 -22.81 39.14
CA ASP A 75 -34.52 -23.12 37.85
C ASP A 75 -34.76 -21.92 36.91
N GLN A 76 -34.34 -20.72 37.30
CA GLN A 76 -34.58 -19.48 36.54
C GLN A 76 -33.31 -18.97 35.85
N LEU A 77 -32.59 -19.91 35.24
CA LEU A 77 -31.34 -19.64 34.55
C LEU A 77 -31.61 -19.20 33.10
N TYR A 78 -31.29 -17.95 32.80
CA TYR A 78 -31.30 -17.43 31.45
C TYR A 78 -29.94 -17.64 30.79
N ASN A 79 -29.87 -18.60 29.86
CA ASN A 79 -28.68 -18.93 29.07
C ASN A 79 -29.08 -19.20 27.61
N PRO A 80 -29.13 -18.17 26.75
CA PRO A 80 -29.48 -18.35 25.34
C PRO A 80 -28.36 -19.14 24.64
N LYS A 81 -28.73 -20.31 24.09
CA LYS A 81 -27.78 -21.18 23.38
C LYS A 81 -27.60 -20.73 21.93
N PRO A 82 -26.37 -20.71 21.40
CA PRO A 82 -26.15 -20.50 19.98
C PRO A 82 -26.75 -21.67 19.17
N SER A 83 -27.13 -21.40 17.92
CA SER A 83 -27.74 -22.41 17.04
C SER A 83 -27.36 -22.17 15.58
N THR A 84 -27.01 -23.23 14.86
CA THR A 84 -26.80 -23.21 13.41
C THR A 84 -27.97 -23.85 12.69
N GLN A 85 -28.42 -23.23 11.62
CA GLN A 85 -29.36 -23.81 10.67
C GLN A 85 -28.77 -23.69 9.28
N ILE A 86 -28.52 -24.82 8.61
CA ILE A 86 -28.13 -24.80 7.21
C ILE A 86 -29.39 -24.48 6.40
N THR A 87 -29.44 -23.31 5.79
CA THR A 87 -30.58 -22.88 4.97
C THR A 87 -30.43 -23.33 3.53
N GLN A 88 -29.19 -23.59 3.09
CA GLN A 88 -28.92 -24.17 1.77
C GLN A 88 -27.72 -25.12 1.75
N ASN A 89 -27.98 -26.34 1.29
CA ASN A 89 -26.99 -27.42 1.19
C ASN A 89 -27.21 -28.28 -0.07
N ASP A 90 -27.24 -27.63 -1.21
CA ASP A 90 -27.39 -28.28 -2.50
C ASP A 90 -26.27 -29.29 -2.77
N ASP A 91 -26.63 -30.42 -3.40
CA ASP A 91 -25.70 -31.49 -3.76
C ASP A 91 -24.65 -31.05 -4.78
N PHE A 92 -23.44 -31.61 -4.68
CA PHE A 92 -22.39 -31.38 -5.66
C PHE A 92 -22.90 -31.72 -7.05
N GLY A 93 -22.69 -30.83 -8.02
CA GLY A 93 -23.18 -30.99 -9.39
C GLY A 93 -24.59 -30.44 -9.64
N LYS A 94 -25.38 -30.08 -8.62
CA LYS A 94 -26.64 -29.35 -8.84
C LYS A 94 -26.35 -27.99 -9.46
N VAL A 95 -27.04 -27.63 -10.53
CA VAL A 95 -26.81 -26.36 -11.25
C VAL A 95 -27.51 -25.22 -10.52
N ARG A 96 -26.76 -24.15 -10.23
CA ARG A 96 -27.25 -22.91 -9.63
C ARG A 96 -26.60 -21.72 -10.33
N ASP A 97 -27.39 -20.72 -10.71
CA ASP A 97 -26.95 -19.52 -11.45
C ASP A 97 -26.09 -19.88 -12.70
N GLY A 98 -26.40 -21.00 -13.34
CA GLY A 98 -25.71 -21.50 -14.53
C GLY A 98 -24.43 -22.31 -14.29
N SER A 99 -24.02 -22.54 -13.05
CA SER A 99 -22.81 -23.31 -12.72
C SER A 99 -23.10 -24.47 -11.75
N PRO A 100 -22.41 -25.62 -11.88
CA PRO A 100 -22.58 -26.73 -10.96
C PRO A 100 -21.99 -26.39 -9.58
N VAL A 101 -22.71 -26.74 -8.53
CA VAL A 101 -22.29 -26.57 -7.14
C VAL A 101 -21.02 -27.39 -6.86
N GLN A 102 -19.95 -26.72 -6.42
CA GLN A 102 -18.66 -27.32 -6.05
C GLN A 102 -18.31 -27.17 -4.57
N PHE A 103 -19.12 -26.44 -3.82
CA PHE A 103 -18.86 -26.07 -2.42
C PHE A 103 -20.14 -26.23 -1.61
N ARG A 104 -20.04 -26.83 -0.41
CA ARG A 104 -21.17 -27.16 0.45
C ARG A 104 -20.82 -26.96 1.93
N PRO A 105 -21.76 -26.50 2.78
CA PRO A 105 -23.07 -25.92 2.42
C PRO A 105 -22.91 -24.54 1.77
N GLN A 106 -23.93 -24.05 1.04
CA GLN A 106 -23.87 -22.75 0.35
C GLN A 106 -24.45 -21.60 1.18
N GLU A 107 -25.36 -21.89 2.11
CA GLU A 107 -25.91 -20.87 3.00
C GLU A 107 -26.17 -21.47 4.39
N ILE A 108 -25.65 -20.79 5.42
CA ILE A 108 -25.86 -21.14 6.81
C ILE A 108 -26.39 -19.91 7.54
N LYS A 109 -27.51 -20.06 8.24
CA LYS A 109 -28.02 -19.08 9.18
C LYS A 109 -27.59 -19.45 10.58
N MET A 110 -26.84 -18.57 11.24
CA MET A 110 -26.30 -18.81 12.57
C MET A 110 -26.87 -17.79 13.56
N LYS A 111 -27.35 -18.28 14.71
CA LYS A 111 -27.55 -17.47 15.91
C LYS A 111 -26.32 -17.65 16.78
N VAL A 112 -25.45 -16.65 16.76
CA VAL A 112 -24.17 -16.65 17.46
C VAL A 112 -24.27 -15.88 18.78
N ARG A 113 -23.39 -16.19 19.73
CA ARG A 113 -23.24 -15.45 20.99
C ARG A 113 -21.79 -14.94 21.09
N PRO A 114 -21.55 -13.68 21.47
CA PRO A 114 -20.20 -13.13 21.59
C PRO A 114 -19.29 -14.00 22.47
N GLY A 115 -18.06 -14.25 22.02
CA GLY A 115 -17.06 -15.05 22.74
C GLY A 115 -17.27 -16.57 22.70
N ILE A 116 -18.40 -17.08 22.18
CA ILE A 116 -18.63 -18.53 22.03
C ILE A 116 -18.32 -18.93 20.58
N PRO A 117 -17.26 -19.70 20.33
CA PRO A 117 -16.91 -20.14 18.98
C PRO A 117 -17.97 -21.11 18.44
N MET A 118 -18.36 -20.92 17.19
CA MET A 118 -19.20 -21.86 16.45
C MET A 118 -18.40 -22.50 15.33
N GLN A 119 -18.51 -23.82 15.20
CA GLN A 119 -17.85 -24.58 14.15
C GLN A 119 -18.88 -25.14 13.16
N PHE A 120 -18.54 -25.13 11.89
CA PHE A 120 -19.27 -25.81 10.84
C PHE A 120 -18.29 -26.36 9.82
N ASN A 121 -18.67 -27.45 9.17
CA ASN A 121 -17.82 -28.08 8.16
C ASN A 121 -18.22 -27.59 6.78
N MET A 122 -17.22 -27.33 5.95
CA MET A 122 -17.37 -27.06 4.53
C MET A 122 -16.64 -28.13 3.72
N THR A 123 -17.17 -28.45 2.56
CA THR A 123 -16.61 -29.45 1.66
C THR A 123 -16.58 -28.90 0.25
N PHE A 124 -15.40 -28.96 -0.36
CA PHE A 124 -15.22 -28.65 -1.77
C PHE A 124 -15.04 -29.95 -2.57
N LYS A 125 -15.67 -30.01 -3.73
CA LYS A 125 -15.45 -31.07 -4.71
C LYS A 125 -15.39 -30.44 -6.11
N PRO A 126 -14.32 -30.67 -6.89
CA PRO A 126 -14.29 -30.28 -8.29
C PRO A 126 -15.52 -30.84 -9.03
N ALA A 127 -16.26 -29.99 -9.75
CA ALA A 127 -17.36 -30.46 -10.58
C ALA A 127 -16.76 -31.10 -11.83
N THR A 128 -17.27 -32.28 -12.17
CA THR A 128 -17.11 -32.87 -13.49
C THR A 128 -17.98 -32.05 -14.45
N ASP A 129 -17.41 -31.52 -15.53
CA ASP A 129 -18.10 -30.72 -16.54
C ASP A 129 -18.38 -29.23 -16.19
N TYR A 130 -17.39 -28.52 -15.66
CA TYR A 130 -17.49 -27.10 -15.30
C TYR A 130 -17.35 -26.17 -16.54
N PRO A 131 -18.19 -25.13 -16.70
CA PRO A 131 -18.16 -24.25 -17.87
C PRO A 131 -16.81 -23.58 -18.09
N LEU A 132 -16.33 -23.62 -19.33
CA LEU A 132 -15.06 -23.04 -19.77
C LEU A 132 -15.29 -22.09 -20.95
N ASP A 133 -14.82 -20.86 -20.83
CA ASP A 133 -14.83 -19.85 -21.88
C ASP A 133 -13.38 -19.53 -22.27
N VAL A 134 -13.05 -19.69 -23.55
CA VAL A 134 -11.73 -19.40 -24.10
C VAL A 134 -11.86 -18.37 -25.22
N TYR A 135 -11.17 -17.24 -25.07
CA TYR A 135 -11.21 -16.15 -26.03
C TYR A 135 -9.83 -15.90 -26.65
N TYR A 136 -9.74 -15.98 -27.98
CA TYR A 136 -8.51 -15.72 -28.71
C TYR A 136 -8.42 -14.24 -29.09
N LEU A 137 -7.30 -13.60 -28.78
CA LEU A 137 -6.92 -12.31 -29.31
C LEU A 137 -5.83 -12.52 -30.35
N MET A 138 -6.17 -12.34 -31.61
CA MET A 138 -5.24 -12.57 -32.71
C MET A 138 -4.77 -11.25 -33.31
N ASP A 139 -3.46 -11.10 -33.35
CA ASP A 139 -2.82 -10.16 -34.25
C ASP A 139 -3.16 -10.54 -35.71
N THR A 140 -3.75 -9.60 -36.43
CA THR A 140 -4.18 -9.72 -37.83
C THR A 140 -3.40 -8.83 -38.79
N SER A 141 -2.22 -8.40 -38.37
CA SER A 141 -1.24 -7.73 -39.20
C SER A 141 -0.80 -8.62 -40.37
N ASP A 142 -0.28 -7.98 -41.43
CA ASP A 142 0.21 -8.69 -42.63
C ASP A 142 1.35 -9.69 -42.31
N THR A 143 2.12 -9.48 -41.24
CA THR A 143 3.20 -10.39 -40.79
C THR A 143 2.65 -11.72 -40.28
N MET A 144 1.45 -11.71 -39.69
CA MET A 144 0.77 -12.90 -39.18
C MET A 144 -0.01 -13.70 -40.23
N LYS A 145 -0.12 -13.20 -41.46
CA LYS A 145 -0.95 -13.78 -42.54
C LYS A 145 -0.71 -15.27 -42.80
N LYS A 146 0.55 -15.72 -42.77
CA LYS A 146 0.89 -17.13 -43.00
C LYS A 146 0.56 -18.03 -41.80
N ARG A 147 0.65 -17.48 -40.58
CA ARG A 147 0.50 -18.20 -39.30
C ARG A 147 -0.94 -18.26 -38.82
N ILE A 148 -1.76 -17.29 -39.20
CA ILE A 148 -3.18 -17.28 -38.88
C ILE A 148 -3.85 -18.57 -39.37
N THR A 149 -3.53 -19.07 -40.57
CA THR A 149 -4.10 -20.34 -41.06
C THR A 149 -3.76 -21.53 -40.15
N GLU A 150 -2.53 -21.61 -39.63
CA GLU A 150 -2.11 -22.65 -38.68
C GLU A 150 -2.81 -22.50 -37.32
N LEU A 151 -3.01 -21.25 -36.87
CA LEU A 151 -3.74 -20.92 -35.65
C LEU A 151 -5.23 -21.29 -35.73
N LYS A 152 -5.84 -21.22 -36.93
CA LYS A 152 -7.23 -21.66 -37.14
C LYS A 152 -7.40 -23.14 -36.89
N ASP A 153 -6.49 -23.96 -37.42
CA ASP A 153 -6.52 -25.41 -37.23
C ASP A 153 -6.24 -25.77 -35.76
N GLN A 154 -5.34 -25.04 -35.10
CA GLN A 154 -5.05 -25.23 -33.67
C GLN A 154 -6.23 -24.87 -32.77
N ALA A 155 -7.00 -23.82 -33.07
CA ALA A 155 -8.17 -23.44 -32.26
C ALA A 155 -9.22 -24.56 -32.19
N LEU A 156 -9.42 -25.29 -33.29
CA LEU A 156 -10.31 -26.46 -33.35
C LEU A 156 -9.74 -27.65 -32.56
N LEU A 157 -8.43 -27.91 -32.68
CA LEU A 157 -7.76 -28.96 -31.89
C LEU A 157 -7.84 -28.68 -30.39
N ILE A 158 -7.69 -27.42 -29.98
CA ILE A 158 -7.81 -26.98 -28.59
C ILE A 158 -9.24 -27.17 -28.09
N HIS A 159 -10.25 -26.81 -28.90
CA HIS A 159 -11.64 -27.10 -28.57
C HIS A 159 -11.85 -28.59 -28.31
N ASP A 160 -11.41 -29.45 -29.23
CA ASP A 160 -11.63 -30.90 -29.14
C ASP A 160 -10.88 -31.52 -27.96
N GLU A 161 -9.68 -31.04 -27.64
CA GLU A 161 -8.94 -31.51 -26.46
C GLU A 161 -9.58 -31.03 -25.16
N LEU A 162 -9.97 -29.75 -25.07
CA LEU A 162 -10.67 -29.20 -23.90
C LEU A 162 -12.03 -29.87 -23.69
N SER A 163 -12.68 -30.27 -24.79
CA SER A 163 -13.94 -31.03 -24.78
C SER A 163 -13.82 -32.40 -24.09
N ARG A 164 -12.59 -32.93 -23.94
CA ARG A 164 -12.34 -34.17 -23.18
C ARG A 164 -12.44 -33.96 -21.67
N TYR A 165 -12.29 -32.73 -21.18
CA TYR A 165 -12.35 -32.39 -19.76
C TYR A 165 -13.70 -31.82 -19.34
N THR A 166 -14.35 -31.08 -20.25
CA THR A 166 -15.71 -30.56 -20.07
C THR A 166 -16.41 -30.47 -21.42
N ASN A 167 -17.67 -30.89 -21.49
CA ASN A 167 -18.52 -30.73 -22.67
C ASN A 167 -19.07 -29.29 -22.82
N ASN A 168 -18.69 -28.38 -21.93
CA ASN A 168 -19.28 -27.05 -21.79
C ASN A 168 -18.28 -25.93 -22.14
N VAL A 169 -17.62 -26.08 -23.29
CA VAL A 169 -16.60 -25.16 -23.81
C VAL A 169 -17.22 -24.15 -24.78
N ARG A 170 -16.86 -22.87 -24.64
CA ARG A 170 -17.16 -21.81 -25.63
C ARG A 170 -15.88 -21.20 -26.14
N LEU A 171 -15.84 -20.97 -27.46
CA LEU A 171 -14.75 -20.25 -28.11
C LEU A 171 -15.22 -18.91 -28.65
N GLY A 172 -14.40 -17.89 -28.49
CA GLY A 172 -14.56 -16.58 -29.11
C GLY A 172 -13.25 -16.10 -29.71
N ILE A 173 -13.34 -15.10 -30.58
CA ILE A 173 -12.17 -14.50 -31.23
C ILE A 173 -12.34 -12.99 -31.39
N GLY A 174 -11.28 -12.27 -31.07
CA GLY A 174 -11.11 -10.87 -31.42
C GLY A 174 -9.79 -10.68 -32.16
N SER A 175 -9.72 -9.61 -32.94
CA SER A 175 -8.53 -9.22 -33.68
C SER A 175 -8.01 -7.86 -33.23
N PHE A 176 -6.71 -7.67 -33.38
CA PHE A 176 -6.06 -6.38 -33.25
C PHE A 176 -4.99 -6.22 -34.33
N VAL A 177 -4.65 -4.96 -34.60
CA VAL A 177 -3.53 -4.54 -35.45
C VAL A 177 -2.85 -3.38 -34.73
N GLU A 178 -3.31 -2.15 -34.97
CA GLU A 178 -2.77 -0.95 -34.34
C GLU A 178 -3.84 0.15 -34.18
N LYS A 179 -3.59 1.17 -33.34
CA LYS A 179 -4.41 2.37 -33.26
C LYS A 179 -4.49 3.05 -34.64
N PRO A 180 -5.70 3.42 -35.11
CA PRO A 180 -5.89 3.98 -36.45
C PRO A 180 -5.52 5.47 -36.53
N GLY A 181 -4.32 5.84 -36.09
CA GLY A 181 -3.82 7.22 -36.07
C GLY A 181 -2.40 7.32 -36.65
N PHE A 182 -2.09 8.45 -37.28
CA PHE A 182 -0.74 8.74 -37.80
C PHE A 182 0.21 9.10 -36.65
N PRO A 183 1.48 8.63 -36.64
CA PRO A 183 2.23 7.90 -37.68
C PRO A 183 2.03 6.38 -37.73
N TYR A 184 1.32 5.75 -36.79
CA TYR A 184 1.14 4.28 -36.76
C TYR A 184 0.31 3.76 -37.95
N PHE A 185 -0.50 4.62 -38.57
CA PHE A 185 -1.47 4.26 -39.60
C PHE A 185 -1.62 5.34 -40.71
N ASP A 186 -1.78 4.90 -41.97
CA ASP A 186 -2.18 5.73 -43.14
C ASP A 186 -3.56 5.28 -43.65
N PRO A 187 -4.62 6.10 -43.48
CA PRO A 187 -5.98 5.77 -43.85
C PRO A 187 -6.19 5.56 -45.36
N ASN A 188 -5.27 6.03 -46.21
CA ASN A 188 -5.41 5.92 -47.66
C ASN A 188 -4.91 4.59 -48.23
N LYS A 189 -4.20 3.79 -47.42
CA LYS A 189 -3.51 2.57 -47.87
C LYS A 189 -3.90 1.31 -47.11
N HIS A 190 -4.33 1.42 -45.86
CA HIS A 190 -4.49 0.26 -44.97
C HIS A 190 -5.81 0.29 -44.18
N LYS A 191 -6.21 -0.88 -43.66
CA LYS A 191 -7.26 -1.03 -42.64
C LYS A 191 -6.58 -1.37 -41.32
N SER A 192 -6.92 -0.69 -40.23
CA SER A 192 -6.35 -0.94 -38.90
C SER A 192 -7.38 -0.68 -37.79
N HIS A 193 -7.23 -1.39 -36.68
CA HIS A 193 -8.03 -1.23 -35.47
C HIS A 193 -7.23 -1.70 -34.25
N ALA A 194 -7.34 -0.97 -33.14
CA ALA A 194 -6.67 -1.36 -31.89
C ALA A 194 -7.31 -2.62 -31.27
N PHE A 195 -8.63 -2.78 -31.42
CA PHE A 195 -9.33 -4.01 -31.04
C PHE A 195 -10.67 -4.13 -31.76
N LYS A 196 -11.01 -5.36 -32.15
CA LYS A 196 -12.30 -5.73 -32.73
C LYS A 196 -12.74 -7.10 -32.22
N ASN A 197 -13.96 -7.20 -31.73
CA ASN A 197 -14.61 -8.48 -31.39
C ASN A 197 -15.20 -9.12 -32.66
N ASP A 198 -14.50 -10.07 -33.28
CA ASP A 198 -14.95 -10.71 -34.52
C ASP A 198 -16.05 -11.75 -34.30
N ILE A 199 -15.94 -12.52 -33.21
CA ILE A 199 -17.01 -13.40 -32.74
C ILE A 199 -17.01 -13.47 -31.22
N SER A 200 -18.16 -13.16 -30.64
CA SER A 200 -18.44 -13.42 -29.23
C SER A 200 -18.40 -14.93 -28.93
N LEU A 201 -18.22 -15.28 -27.66
CA LEU A 201 -18.15 -16.67 -27.20
C LEU A 201 -19.35 -17.50 -27.67
N THR A 202 -19.08 -18.61 -28.38
CA THR A 202 -20.08 -19.49 -28.97
C THR A 202 -19.74 -20.97 -28.79
N GLU A 203 -20.76 -21.81 -28.74
CA GLU A 203 -20.65 -23.28 -28.75
C GLU A 203 -20.70 -23.83 -30.19
N ASN A 204 -21.13 -23.01 -31.16
CA ASN A 204 -21.30 -23.46 -32.54
C ASN A 204 -19.99 -23.32 -33.33
N MET A 205 -19.24 -24.42 -33.41
CA MET A 205 -17.94 -24.46 -34.09
C MET A 205 -18.03 -24.24 -35.61
N THR A 206 -19.19 -24.51 -36.23
CA THR A 206 -19.41 -24.19 -37.65
C THR A 206 -19.48 -22.68 -37.86
N ILE A 207 -20.19 -21.95 -36.97
CA ILE A 207 -20.25 -20.49 -37.02
C ILE A 207 -18.87 -19.90 -36.72
N PHE A 208 -18.20 -20.40 -35.67
CA PHE A 208 -16.83 -19.99 -35.31
C PHE A 208 -15.89 -20.12 -36.52
N THR A 209 -15.81 -21.31 -37.13
CA THR A 209 -14.98 -21.57 -38.31
C THR A 209 -15.34 -20.64 -39.47
N SER A 210 -16.63 -20.45 -39.74
CA SER A 210 -17.09 -19.58 -40.83
C SER A 210 -16.71 -18.09 -40.64
N LYS A 211 -16.69 -17.62 -39.39
CA LYS A 211 -16.33 -16.24 -39.03
C LYS A 211 -14.83 -16.04 -39.03
N VAL A 212 -14.10 -16.99 -38.45
CA VAL A 212 -12.64 -17.03 -38.44
C VAL A 212 -12.08 -17.06 -39.88
N ASN A 213 -12.75 -17.74 -40.82
CA ASN A 213 -12.38 -17.72 -42.23
C ASN A 213 -12.63 -16.39 -42.95
N LYS A 214 -13.40 -15.47 -42.35
CA LYS A 214 -13.75 -14.16 -42.91
C LYS A 214 -13.02 -12.98 -42.24
N ILE A 215 -12.12 -13.25 -41.30
CA ILE A 215 -11.31 -12.20 -40.65
C ILE A 215 -10.43 -11.54 -41.71
N GLU A 216 -10.52 -10.21 -41.79
CA GLU A 216 -9.73 -9.38 -42.69
C GLU A 216 -8.37 -9.07 -42.06
N PHE A 217 -7.34 -8.95 -42.89
CA PHE A 217 -5.99 -8.56 -42.45
C PHE A 217 -5.82 -7.05 -42.55
N GLY A 218 -5.09 -6.48 -41.59
CA GLY A 218 -4.67 -5.09 -41.59
C GLY A 218 -3.16 -4.92 -41.78
N SER A 219 -2.73 -3.67 -41.87
CA SER A 219 -1.30 -3.32 -41.90
C SER A 219 -1.05 -2.10 -41.02
N ASN A 220 0.14 -2.04 -40.42
CA ASN A 220 0.69 -0.96 -39.58
C ASN A 220 2.01 -0.43 -40.16
N PHE A 221 2.47 0.73 -39.67
CA PHE A 221 3.74 1.36 -40.08
C PHE A 221 4.93 1.03 -39.18
N ASP A 222 4.65 0.62 -37.95
CA ASP A 222 5.62 0.30 -36.92
C ASP A 222 5.46 -1.14 -36.42
N ASP A 223 6.51 -1.62 -35.74
CA ASP A 223 6.57 -3.01 -35.30
C ASP A 223 5.64 -3.29 -34.11
N PRO A 224 5.61 -2.52 -32.99
CA PRO A 224 4.74 -2.85 -31.85
C PRO A 224 3.25 -2.78 -32.21
N GLU A 225 2.44 -3.55 -31.47
CA GLU A 225 1.01 -3.70 -31.76
C GLU A 225 0.12 -3.32 -30.57
N ALA A 226 -1.17 -3.09 -30.86
CA ALA A 226 -2.20 -2.73 -29.88
C ALA A 226 -2.68 -3.90 -28.98
N GLY A 227 -1.85 -4.92 -28.75
CA GLY A 227 -2.21 -6.13 -28.01
C GLY A 227 -2.72 -5.87 -26.58
N LEU A 228 -2.21 -4.84 -25.89
CA LEU A 228 -2.67 -4.50 -24.53
C LEU A 228 -4.05 -3.82 -24.51
N ASP A 229 -4.38 -2.99 -25.52
CA ASP A 229 -5.73 -2.44 -25.68
C ASP A 229 -6.74 -3.58 -25.90
N ALA A 230 -6.41 -4.51 -26.78
CA ALA A 230 -7.23 -5.68 -27.08
C ALA A 230 -7.48 -6.53 -25.82
N LEU A 231 -6.43 -6.74 -25.02
CA LEU A 231 -6.51 -7.49 -23.76
C LEU A 231 -7.44 -6.80 -22.76
N MET A 232 -7.29 -5.49 -22.58
CA MET A 232 -8.13 -4.72 -21.66
C MET A 232 -9.59 -4.74 -22.09
N GLN A 233 -9.88 -4.42 -23.37
CA GLN A 233 -11.25 -4.38 -23.88
C GLN A 233 -11.92 -5.77 -23.82
N ALA A 234 -11.19 -6.86 -24.11
CA ALA A 234 -11.73 -8.22 -23.99
C ALA A 234 -12.09 -8.60 -22.55
N MET A 235 -11.35 -8.13 -21.55
CA MET A 235 -11.64 -8.37 -20.14
C MET A 235 -12.80 -7.50 -19.62
N THR A 236 -12.88 -6.24 -20.04
CA THR A 236 -13.87 -5.28 -19.51
C THR A 236 -15.22 -5.33 -20.21
N CYS A 237 -15.29 -5.76 -21.48
CA CYS A 237 -16.51 -5.83 -22.27
C CYS A 237 -17.28 -7.15 -22.05
N GLU A 238 -17.71 -7.40 -20.80
CA GLU A 238 -18.30 -8.68 -20.41
C GLU A 238 -19.47 -9.14 -21.30
N LYS A 239 -20.37 -8.21 -21.63
CA LYS A 239 -21.62 -8.49 -22.35
C LYS A 239 -21.39 -8.71 -23.83
N GLU A 240 -20.56 -7.89 -24.44
CA GLU A 240 -20.25 -7.87 -25.87
C GLU A 240 -19.44 -9.11 -26.25
N ILE A 241 -18.47 -9.49 -25.41
CA ILE A 241 -17.67 -10.71 -25.58
C ILE A 241 -18.49 -11.96 -25.25
N GLY A 242 -19.44 -11.86 -24.32
CA GLY A 242 -20.37 -12.93 -23.95
C GLY A 242 -19.84 -13.84 -22.85
N TRP A 243 -19.01 -13.31 -21.95
CA TRP A 243 -18.44 -14.06 -20.82
C TRP A 243 -19.55 -14.59 -19.91
N ARG A 244 -19.55 -15.89 -19.62
CA ARG A 244 -20.48 -16.46 -18.66
C ARG A 244 -20.07 -16.10 -17.24
N LYS A 245 -21.07 -15.85 -16.38
CA LYS A 245 -20.85 -15.73 -14.94
C LYS A 245 -20.57 -17.12 -14.37
N GLY A 246 -19.47 -17.27 -13.64
CA GLY A 246 -19.06 -18.54 -13.06
C GLY A 246 -18.40 -19.53 -14.03
N ALA A 247 -18.09 -19.14 -15.27
CA ALA A 247 -17.22 -19.95 -16.12
C ALA A 247 -15.74 -19.71 -15.77
N ARG A 248 -14.89 -20.69 -16.06
CA ARG A 248 -13.44 -20.46 -16.13
C ARG A 248 -13.15 -19.63 -17.36
N ARG A 249 -12.43 -18.52 -17.22
CA ARG A 249 -12.18 -17.56 -18.30
C ARG A 249 -10.70 -17.54 -18.66
N ILE A 250 -10.39 -17.91 -19.91
CA ILE A 250 -9.02 -17.93 -20.44
C ILE A 250 -8.95 -17.00 -21.65
N ILE A 251 -7.96 -16.11 -21.67
CA ILE A 251 -7.65 -15.28 -22.85
C ILE A 251 -6.29 -15.70 -23.38
N ILE A 252 -6.23 -15.97 -24.69
CA ILE A 252 -5.01 -16.35 -25.39
C ILE A 252 -4.67 -15.24 -26.37
N LEU A 253 -3.59 -14.50 -26.13
CA LEU A 253 -3.10 -13.45 -27.01
C LEU A 253 -2.02 -14.01 -27.93
N CYS A 254 -2.24 -13.94 -29.24
CA CYS A 254 -1.36 -14.45 -30.29
C CYS A 254 -0.79 -13.29 -31.12
N THR A 255 0.53 -13.14 -31.18
CA THR A 255 1.22 -12.13 -32.01
C THR A 255 2.61 -12.60 -32.44
N ASP A 256 3.20 -11.99 -33.47
CA ASP A 256 4.62 -12.11 -33.81
C ASP A 256 5.48 -10.90 -33.43
N SER A 257 4.86 -9.89 -32.82
CA SER A 257 5.49 -8.60 -32.51
C SER A 257 5.47 -8.23 -31.02
N THR A 258 6.07 -7.08 -30.70
CA THR A 258 6.07 -6.43 -29.37
C THR A 258 4.76 -5.68 -29.12
N TYR A 259 4.58 -5.08 -27.94
CA TYR A 259 3.38 -4.30 -27.62
C TYR A 259 3.70 -2.85 -27.29
N HIS A 260 2.75 -1.96 -27.57
CA HIS A 260 2.78 -0.60 -27.05
C HIS A 260 2.43 -0.56 -25.55
N SER A 261 3.12 0.31 -24.82
CA SER A 261 2.92 0.55 -23.39
C SER A 261 2.24 1.90 -23.14
N ALA A 262 1.74 2.10 -21.92
CA ALA A 262 1.21 3.39 -21.51
C ALA A 262 2.27 4.50 -21.73
N GLY A 263 1.89 5.53 -22.47
CA GLY A 263 2.75 6.62 -22.96
C GLY A 263 2.83 6.65 -24.48
N ASP A 264 2.84 5.48 -25.13
CA ASP A 264 3.09 5.36 -26.57
C ASP A 264 1.94 5.98 -27.39
N GLY A 265 0.70 5.89 -26.92
CA GLY A 265 -0.49 6.40 -27.62
C GLY A 265 -0.47 7.92 -27.85
N LYS A 266 0.37 8.66 -27.11
CA LYS A 266 0.54 10.11 -27.29
C LYS A 266 0.95 10.46 -28.72
N ILE A 267 1.74 9.61 -29.36
CA ILE A 267 2.27 9.80 -30.72
C ILE A 267 1.13 9.89 -31.75
N VAL A 268 -0.01 9.26 -31.49
CA VAL A 268 -1.22 9.31 -32.34
C VAL A 268 -2.34 10.20 -31.78
N GLY A 269 -2.03 11.06 -30.80
CA GLY A 269 -2.98 11.98 -30.18
C GLY A 269 -3.86 11.35 -29.09
N ALA A 270 -3.65 10.08 -28.73
CA ALA A 270 -4.30 9.41 -27.60
C ALA A 270 -3.63 9.82 -26.27
N ILE A 271 -4.03 10.98 -25.75
CA ILE A 271 -3.38 11.64 -24.60
C ILE A 271 -4.06 11.36 -23.25
N LYS A 272 -5.21 10.70 -23.21
CA LYS A 272 -5.89 10.38 -21.94
C LYS A 272 -5.40 9.04 -21.40
N PRO A 273 -5.06 8.92 -20.11
CA PRO A 273 -4.78 7.61 -19.52
C PRO A 273 -5.96 6.65 -19.68
N HIS A 274 -5.68 5.37 -19.96
CA HIS A 274 -6.71 4.34 -20.12
C HIS A 274 -7.59 4.22 -18.86
N ASP A 275 -8.91 4.11 -19.01
CA ASP A 275 -9.90 4.18 -17.91
C ASP A 275 -10.36 2.82 -17.34
N MET A 276 -9.95 1.72 -17.98
CA MET A 276 -10.30 0.33 -17.61
C MET A 276 -11.80 0.03 -17.78
N GLN A 277 -12.46 0.71 -18.73
CA GLN A 277 -13.85 0.46 -19.06
C GLN A 277 -14.01 -0.09 -20.49
N CYS A 278 -15.16 -0.70 -20.73
CA CYS A 278 -15.55 -1.16 -22.06
C CYS A 278 -15.96 0.02 -22.96
N HIS A 279 -15.41 0.06 -24.16
CA HIS A 279 -15.71 1.07 -25.19
C HIS A 279 -15.90 0.44 -26.57
N LEU A 280 -16.58 -0.70 -26.62
CA LEU A 280 -16.95 -1.33 -27.89
C LEU A 280 -18.21 -0.69 -28.47
N GLU A 281 -18.10 -0.16 -29.68
CA GLU A 281 -19.24 0.24 -30.51
C GLU A 281 -19.21 -0.57 -31.80
N ASN A 282 -20.31 -1.22 -32.15
CA ASN A 282 -20.37 -2.13 -33.31
C ASN A 282 -19.25 -3.19 -33.32
N ASN A 283 -18.91 -3.72 -32.15
CA ASN A 283 -17.82 -4.67 -31.93
C ASN A 283 -16.40 -4.14 -32.24
N VAL A 284 -16.20 -2.83 -32.36
CA VAL A 284 -14.88 -2.21 -32.55
C VAL A 284 -14.60 -1.25 -31.39
N TYR A 285 -13.35 -1.18 -30.93
CA TYR A 285 -12.95 -0.24 -29.90
C TYR A 285 -12.98 1.20 -30.45
N SER A 286 -14.02 1.96 -30.08
CA SER A 286 -14.31 3.28 -30.66
C SER A 286 -13.44 4.41 -30.11
N LYS A 287 -12.84 4.20 -28.94
CA LYS A 287 -12.08 5.21 -28.20
C LYS A 287 -10.55 5.05 -28.30
N ALA A 288 -10.09 4.29 -29.29
CA ALA A 288 -8.66 4.00 -29.49
C ALA A 288 -7.77 5.24 -29.66
N LEU A 289 -8.29 6.33 -30.23
CA LEU A 289 -7.55 7.61 -30.39
C LEU A 289 -7.80 8.59 -29.24
N GLU A 290 -8.68 8.26 -28.30
CA GLU A 290 -8.96 9.09 -27.14
C GLU A 290 -8.10 8.68 -25.94
N PHE A 291 -7.95 7.36 -25.73
CA PHE A 291 -7.20 6.79 -24.62
C PHE A 291 -5.89 6.15 -25.08
N ASP A 292 -4.86 6.41 -24.30
CA ASP A 292 -3.55 5.78 -24.36
C ASP A 292 -3.64 4.27 -24.03
N TYR A 293 -2.60 3.50 -24.31
CA TYR A 293 -2.55 2.08 -23.97
C TYR A 293 -2.60 1.86 -22.46
N PRO A 294 -3.18 0.74 -21.98
CA PRO A 294 -3.25 0.45 -20.56
C PRO A 294 -1.87 0.07 -20.00
N SER A 295 -1.63 0.47 -18.76
CA SER A 295 -0.44 0.05 -18.02
C SER A 295 -0.54 -1.42 -17.56
N VAL A 296 0.62 -2.07 -17.35
CA VAL A 296 0.69 -3.44 -16.83
C VAL A 296 -0.04 -3.59 -15.50
N SER A 297 0.02 -2.57 -14.63
CA SER A 297 -0.70 -2.59 -13.36
C SER A 297 -2.22 -2.62 -13.54
N GLN A 298 -2.75 -1.95 -14.56
CA GLN A 298 -4.18 -1.96 -14.86
C GLN A 298 -4.62 -3.33 -15.38
N ILE A 299 -3.84 -3.93 -16.29
CA ILE A 299 -4.09 -5.30 -16.79
C ILE A 299 -4.08 -6.31 -15.64
N ASN A 300 -3.07 -6.26 -14.76
CA ASN A 300 -2.96 -7.18 -13.62
C ASN A 300 -4.13 -7.04 -12.63
N LYS A 301 -4.60 -5.81 -12.41
CA LYS A 301 -5.75 -5.54 -11.54
C LYS A 301 -7.02 -6.20 -12.09
N VAL A 302 -7.39 -5.90 -13.34
CA VAL A 302 -8.61 -6.43 -13.96
C VAL A 302 -8.55 -7.96 -14.09
N ALA A 303 -7.41 -8.50 -14.51
CA ALA A 303 -7.24 -9.96 -14.63
C ALA A 303 -7.41 -10.67 -13.28
N ARG A 304 -6.96 -10.07 -12.18
CA ARG A 304 -7.10 -10.62 -10.83
C ARG A 304 -8.52 -10.50 -10.30
N ASP A 305 -9.11 -9.31 -10.39
CA ASP A 305 -10.43 -9.00 -9.82
C ASP A 305 -11.52 -9.84 -10.49
N GLU A 306 -11.41 -10.06 -11.80
CA GLU A 306 -12.37 -10.83 -12.61
C GLU A 306 -11.95 -12.29 -12.87
N ASN A 307 -10.87 -12.75 -12.21
CA ASN A 307 -10.33 -14.11 -12.27
C ASN A 307 -10.05 -14.65 -13.70
N PHE A 308 -9.48 -13.81 -14.57
CA PHE A 308 -8.99 -14.23 -15.88
C PHE A 308 -7.63 -14.94 -15.77
N ARG A 309 -7.39 -15.90 -16.67
CA ARG A 309 -6.06 -16.46 -16.93
C ARG A 309 -5.59 -16.03 -18.32
N LEU A 310 -4.40 -15.43 -18.38
CA LEU A 310 -3.84 -14.87 -19.61
C LEU A 310 -2.72 -15.77 -20.13
N ILE A 311 -2.75 -16.08 -21.42
CA ILE A 311 -1.70 -16.85 -22.10
C ILE A 311 -1.17 -16.00 -23.26
N PHE A 312 0.10 -15.63 -23.19
CA PHE A 312 0.80 -14.94 -24.27
C PHE A 312 1.47 -15.97 -25.17
N ALA A 313 0.89 -16.21 -26.34
CA ALA A 313 1.34 -17.18 -27.32
C ALA A 313 2.09 -16.47 -28.46
N ILE A 314 3.41 -16.41 -28.37
CA ILE A 314 4.26 -15.57 -29.24
C ILE A 314 4.93 -16.40 -30.33
N THR A 315 4.91 -15.92 -31.57
CA THR A 315 5.44 -16.64 -32.73
C THR A 315 6.83 -16.11 -33.15
N LYS A 316 7.83 -16.98 -33.31
CA LYS A 316 9.18 -16.54 -33.69
C LYS A 316 9.32 -16.19 -35.18
N ASN A 317 9.27 -14.92 -35.57
CA ASN A 317 9.68 -14.43 -36.91
C ASN A 317 11.21 -14.14 -37.03
N SER A 318 11.81 -14.44 -38.18
CA SER A 318 13.28 -14.52 -38.36
C SER A 318 14.08 -13.19 -38.27
N LYS A 319 13.43 -12.04 -38.06
CA LYS A 319 14.10 -10.72 -37.91
C LYS A 319 13.82 -10.00 -36.58
N THR A 320 12.65 -10.18 -35.97
CA THR A 320 12.19 -9.47 -34.74
C THR A 320 11.95 -10.36 -33.51
N SER A 321 11.90 -11.69 -33.68
CA SER A 321 11.46 -12.65 -32.64
C SER A 321 12.21 -12.70 -31.32
N LYS A 322 13.43 -12.18 -31.23
CA LYS A 322 14.16 -12.19 -29.96
C LYS A 322 13.62 -11.16 -28.96
N LEU A 323 12.99 -10.09 -29.44
CA LEU A 323 12.56 -8.98 -28.59
C LEU A 323 11.15 -9.23 -28.02
N SER A 324 10.19 -9.62 -28.86
CA SER A 324 8.81 -9.94 -28.43
C SER A 324 8.74 -11.11 -27.45
N ASP A 325 9.54 -12.17 -27.65
CA ASP A 325 9.67 -13.27 -26.69
C ASP A 325 10.14 -12.80 -25.32
N VAL A 326 11.09 -11.87 -25.27
CA VAL A 326 11.66 -11.35 -24.00
C VAL A 326 10.64 -10.46 -23.30
N GLU A 327 9.96 -9.57 -24.02
CA GLU A 327 9.00 -8.63 -23.44
C GLU A 327 7.76 -9.32 -22.91
N TYR A 328 7.14 -10.23 -23.68
CA TYR A 328 5.96 -10.96 -23.20
C TYR A 328 6.29 -11.98 -22.11
N LYS A 329 7.50 -12.54 -22.11
CA LYS A 329 7.97 -13.40 -21.00
C LYS A 329 8.23 -12.61 -19.72
N ALA A 330 8.67 -11.36 -19.82
CA ALA A 330 8.77 -10.46 -18.67
C ALA A 330 7.38 -10.05 -18.18
N LEU A 331 6.50 -9.65 -19.10
CA LEU A 331 5.11 -9.26 -18.80
C LEU A 331 4.33 -10.38 -18.09
N ALA A 332 4.47 -11.63 -18.52
CA ALA A 332 3.84 -12.78 -17.90
C ALA A 332 4.24 -12.99 -16.42
N LYS A 333 5.41 -12.49 -15.99
CA LYS A 333 5.84 -12.57 -14.59
C LYS A 333 5.21 -11.50 -13.72
N GLU A 334 4.78 -10.39 -14.31
CA GLU A 334 4.20 -9.25 -13.60
C GLU A 334 2.67 -9.39 -13.42
N ILE A 335 2.02 -10.17 -14.28
CA ILE A 335 0.57 -10.39 -14.27
C ILE A 335 0.21 -11.69 -13.54
N TYR A 336 -0.73 -11.60 -12.61
CA TYR A 336 -1.21 -12.71 -11.80
C TYR A 336 -1.77 -13.85 -12.67
N GLY A 337 -1.22 -15.05 -12.52
CA GLY A 337 -1.70 -16.24 -13.22
C GLY A 337 -1.43 -16.26 -14.72
N ALA A 338 -0.67 -15.29 -15.26
CA ALA A 338 -0.32 -15.26 -16.68
C ALA A 338 0.74 -16.32 -17.04
N ARG A 339 0.76 -16.73 -18.30
CA ARG A 339 1.72 -17.70 -18.86
C ARG A 339 2.27 -17.22 -20.19
N PHE A 340 3.48 -17.66 -20.53
CA PHE A 340 4.13 -17.41 -21.81
C PHE A 340 4.33 -18.73 -22.56
N ALA A 341 3.99 -18.74 -23.84
CA ALA A 341 4.07 -19.88 -24.74
C ALA A 341 4.72 -19.46 -26.07
N GLU A 342 5.60 -20.30 -26.62
CA GLU A 342 6.07 -20.15 -28.00
C GLU A 342 5.18 -20.95 -28.95
N LEU A 343 4.73 -20.31 -30.03
CA LEU A 343 3.67 -20.84 -30.92
C LEU A 343 4.13 -21.90 -31.94
N LYS A 344 5.40 -22.35 -31.89
CA LYS A 344 6.01 -23.24 -32.90
C LYS A 344 5.87 -24.74 -32.63
N ASP A 345 5.50 -25.13 -31.40
CA ASP A 345 5.44 -26.52 -30.98
C ASP A 345 4.03 -26.87 -30.47
N THR A 346 3.74 -28.16 -30.30
CA THR A 346 2.56 -28.71 -29.59
C THR A 346 2.40 -28.22 -28.14
N ASN A 347 3.24 -27.29 -27.71
CA ASN A 347 3.34 -26.68 -26.39
C ASN A 347 2.13 -25.79 -26.04
N VAL A 348 1.49 -25.11 -27.00
CA VAL A 348 0.31 -24.26 -26.71
C VAL A 348 -0.84 -25.10 -26.13
N LEU A 349 -1.07 -26.29 -26.69
CA LEU A 349 -2.07 -27.24 -26.18
C LEU A 349 -1.74 -27.70 -24.76
N ASN A 350 -0.46 -28.02 -24.49
CA ASN A 350 0.00 -28.43 -23.16
C ASN A 350 -0.11 -27.29 -22.14
N ILE A 351 0.21 -26.05 -22.52
CA ILE A 351 0.11 -24.89 -21.63
C ILE A 351 -1.34 -24.56 -21.30
N ILE A 352 -2.24 -24.66 -22.29
CA ILE A 352 -3.68 -24.49 -22.06
C ILE A 352 -4.20 -25.59 -21.15
N LYS A 353 -3.76 -26.84 -21.35
CA LYS A 353 -4.10 -27.98 -20.50
C LYS A 353 -3.60 -27.78 -19.07
N GLU A 354 -2.34 -27.40 -18.88
CA GLU A 354 -1.77 -27.11 -17.56
C GLU A 354 -2.52 -25.96 -16.88
N ALA A 355 -2.83 -24.89 -17.61
CA ALA A 355 -3.61 -23.75 -17.09
C ALA A 355 -5.03 -24.19 -16.68
N TYR A 356 -5.68 -25.05 -17.46
CA TYR A 356 -6.98 -25.61 -17.11
C TYR A 356 -6.90 -26.56 -15.90
N GLU A 357 -5.91 -27.45 -15.85
CA GLU A 357 -5.70 -28.39 -14.74
C GLU A 357 -5.37 -27.67 -13.43
N GLU A 358 -4.61 -26.58 -13.50
CA GLU A 358 -4.35 -25.70 -12.35
C GLU A 358 -5.65 -25.04 -11.87
N LEU A 359 -6.46 -24.49 -12.78
CA LEU A 359 -7.81 -23.98 -12.45
C LEU A 359 -8.75 -25.09 -11.94
N ALA A 360 -8.52 -26.34 -12.34
CA ALA A 360 -9.34 -27.48 -11.94
C ALA A 360 -9.03 -27.99 -10.54
N ASN A 361 -7.75 -27.94 -10.17
CA ASN A 361 -7.22 -28.63 -9.01
C ASN A 361 -6.74 -27.69 -7.89
N SER A 362 -6.73 -26.37 -8.14
CA SER A 362 -6.46 -25.36 -7.11
C SER A 362 -7.76 -24.80 -6.53
N ILE A 363 -7.77 -24.56 -5.23
CA ILE A 363 -8.87 -23.91 -4.51
C ILE A 363 -8.29 -22.67 -3.86
N GLU A 364 -8.78 -21.51 -4.29
CA GLU A 364 -8.50 -20.23 -3.65
C GLU A 364 -9.75 -19.76 -2.91
N MET A 365 -9.69 -19.74 -1.57
CA MET A 365 -10.83 -19.32 -0.74
C MET A 365 -10.67 -17.86 -0.33
N LYS A 366 -11.67 -17.03 -0.68
CA LYS A 366 -11.82 -15.63 -0.24
C LYS A 366 -13.05 -15.53 0.68
N PHE A 367 -12.93 -14.86 1.83
CA PHE A 367 -14.02 -14.76 2.82
C PHE A 367 -14.26 -13.31 3.24
N GLU A 368 -15.41 -12.69 3.02
CA GLU A 368 -15.67 -11.34 3.53
C GLU A 368 -16.49 -11.39 4.82
N ALA A 369 -15.96 -10.84 5.92
CA ALA A 369 -16.61 -10.82 7.22
C ALA A 369 -16.59 -9.40 7.83
N PRO A 370 -17.68 -8.97 8.49
CA PRO A 370 -17.70 -7.76 9.31
C PRO A 370 -16.60 -7.79 10.37
N SER A 371 -16.15 -6.62 10.79
CA SER A 371 -15.05 -6.48 11.75
C SER A 371 -15.28 -7.26 13.06
N ASN A 372 -16.53 -7.40 13.51
CA ASN A 372 -16.94 -8.11 14.73
C ASN A 372 -17.06 -9.63 14.64
N ILE A 373 -16.67 -10.23 13.51
CA ILE A 373 -16.72 -11.67 13.31
C ILE A 373 -15.31 -12.15 12.92
N GLU A 374 -14.71 -12.94 13.80
CA GLU A 374 -13.46 -13.64 13.49
C GLU A 374 -13.78 -14.99 12.84
N VAL A 375 -13.24 -15.22 11.62
CA VAL A 375 -13.39 -16.49 10.91
C VAL A 375 -12.04 -17.20 10.87
N LYS A 376 -11.98 -18.40 11.43
CA LYS A 376 -10.83 -19.30 11.36
C LYS A 376 -11.21 -20.49 10.48
N ILE A 377 -10.39 -20.78 9.47
CA ILE A 377 -10.56 -21.94 8.60
C ILE A 377 -9.45 -22.94 8.96
N ASP A 378 -9.85 -24.08 9.49
CA ASP A 378 -8.95 -25.21 9.73
C ASP A 378 -8.99 -26.15 8.51
N GLN A 379 -7.83 -26.50 7.96
CA GLN A 379 -7.74 -27.26 6.70
C GLN A 379 -7.27 -28.69 6.97
N ASP A 380 -8.16 -29.65 6.73
CA ASP A 380 -7.82 -31.08 6.71
C ASP A 380 -7.66 -31.57 5.26
N CYS A 381 -6.49 -31.32 4.67
CA CYS A 381 -6.17 -31.81 3.32
C CYS A 381 -5.72 -33.27 3.37
N ALA A 382 -6.68 -34.20 3.33
CA ALA A 382 -6.38 -35.63 3.33
C ALA A 382 -5.69 -36.11 2.01
N SER A 383 -4.41 -36.48 2.14
CA SER A 383 -3.70 -37.57 1.42
C SER A 383 -3.69 -37.64 -0.13
N LYS A 384 -2.68 -36.99 -0.74
CA LYS A 384 -1.82 -37.38 -1.92
C LYS A 384 -1.38 -36.11 -2.70
N PRO A 385 -0.24 -36.11 -3.42
CA PRO A 385 0.50 -34.88 -3.72
C PRO A 385 -0.13 -34.12 -4.90
N ALA A 386 -1.17 -33.34 -4.63
CA ALA A 386 -1.58 -32.23 -5.47
C ALA A 386 -1.04 -30.93 -4.84
N ARG A 387 -0.15 -30.25 -5.54
CA ARG A 387 0.47 -29.00 -5.09
C ARG A 387 -0.57 -27.87 -5.13
N ASN A 388 -0.59 -27.05 -4.07
CA ASN A 388 -1.18 -25.71 -3.94
C ASN A 388 -2.68 -25.61 -3.56
N CYS A 389 -2.97 -25.65 -2.25
CA CYS A 389 -4.10 -24.93 -1.65
C CYS A 389 -3.60 -23.58 -1.11
N LYS A 390 -4.26 -22.46 -1.44
CA LYS A 390 -3.94 -21.12 -0.92
C LYS A 390 -5.22 -20.44 -0.43
N VAL A 391 -5.23 -19.98 0.81
CA VAL A 391 -6.38 -19.25 1.40
C VAL A 391 -6.02 -17.77 1.47
N PHE A 392 -6.88 -16.89 0.92
CA PHE A 392 -6.70 -15.44 0.93
C PHE A 392 -7.90 -14.75 1.58
N GLY A 393 -7.76 -14.32 2.83
CA GLY A 393 -8.77 -13.45 3.46
C GLY A 393 -8.65 -11.98 3.01
N PRO A 394 -9.73 -11.19 3.03
CA PRO A 394 -9.66 -9.75 3.10
C PRO A 394 -9.01 -9.38 4.43
N ARG A 395 -8.05 -8.45 4.33
CA ARG A 395 -7.41 -7.85 5.51
C ARG A 395 -8.41 -6.95 6.21
N PHE A 396 -9.18 -7.53 7.12
CA PHE A 396 -9.86 -6.83 8.21
C PHE A 396 -9.48 -7.54 9.50
N THR A 397 -8.86 -6.83 10.44
CA THR A 397 -8.78 -7.28 11.82
C THR A 397 -9.03 -6.09 12.73
N MET A 398 -10.17 -6.19 13.38
CA MET A 398 -10.69 -5.32 14.41
C MET A 398 -9.90 -5.53 15.70
N ILE A 399 -9.51 -4.46 16.39
CA ILE A 399 -9.10 -4.52 17.80
C ILE A 399 -10.08 -3.68 18.60
N LEU A 400 -10.83 -4.39 19.46
CA LEU A 400 -11.61 -3.84 20.57
C LEU A 400 -10.73 -2.94 21.43
N MET A 401 -11.24 -1.75 21.69
CA MET A 401 -10.82 -0.86 22.76
C MET A 401 -11.51 -1.26 24.05
N THR A 402 -10.78 -1.27 25.16
CA THR A 402 -11.34 -0.97 26.47
C THR A 402 -10.70 0.32 26.97
N LYS A 403 -11.50 1.39 26.92
CA LYS A 403 -11.28 2.66 27.62
C LYS A 403 -11.59 2.48 29.10
N VAL A 404 -10.83 3.13 29.97
CA VAL A 404 -11.42 3.95 31.05
C VAL A 404 -10.57 5.20 31.21
N SER A 405 -11.17 6.37 31.01
CA SER A 405 -10.67 7.66 31.49
C SER A 405 -11.40 8.02 32.77
N TYR A 406 -10.64 8.55 33.73
CA TYR A 406 -11.13 9.22 34.93
C TYR A 406 -11.24 10.73 34.70
N SER A 407 -12.22 11.36 35.36
CA SER A 407 -12.16 12.74 35.88
C SER A 407 -13.47 12.97 36.68
N VAL A 408 -13.54 13.48 37.92
CA VAL A 408 -12.94 14.70 38.48
C VAL A 408 -12.95 14.67 40.03
N LEU A 409 -11.81 15.09 40.63
CA LEU A 409 -11.54 15.77 41.92
C LEU A 409 -12.44 15.57 43.16
N VAL A 410 -11.85 15.01 44.23
CA VAL A 410 -11.87 15.60 45.59
C VAL A 410 -10.54 15.30 46.31
N LEU A 411 -9.94 16.34 46.90
CA LEU A 411 -8.77 16.28 47.78
C LEU A 411 -8.95 15.26 48.91
N SER A 412 -7.99 14.35 49.06
CA SER A 412 -7.55 13.88 50.37
C SER A 412 -6.21 13.15 50.26
N PHE A 413 -5.27 13.60 51.06
CA PHE A 413 -3.93 13.06 51.22
C PHE A 413 -4.02 11.72 51.96
N VAL A 414 -3.95 10.59 51.25
CA VAL A 414 -3.72 9.28 51.88
C VAL A 414 -2.71 8.50 51.05
N CYS A 415 -1.50 8.35 51.61
CA CYS A 415 -0.50 7.40 51.16
C CYS A 415 -1.09 5.98 51.22
N THR A 416 -1.38 5.39 50.07
CA THR A 416 -1.50 3.94 49.92
C THR A 416 -0.31 3.45 49.10
N VAL A 417 0.59 2.74 49.79
CA VAL A 417 1.71 2.04 49.17
C VAL A 417 1.14 0.78 48.50
N SER A 418 1.04 0.81 47.19
CA SER A 418 0.74 -0.38 46.38
C SER A 418 2.03 -1.19 46.22
N VAL A 419 2.14 -2.33 46.90
CA VAL A 419 3.19 -3.30 46.61
C VAL A 419 2.80 -4.05 45.34
N ILE A 420 3.38 -3.65 44.22
CA ILE A 420 3.33 -4.42 42.97
C ILE A 420 4.28 -5.61 43.16
N SER A 421 3.75 -6.84 43.15
CA SER A 421 4.59 -8.02 42.99
C SER A 421 5.03 -8.08 41.53
N GLU A 422 6.20 -7.53 41.23
CA GLU A 422 6.87 -7.70 39.95
C GLU A 422 7.17 -9.20 39.71
N ARG A 423 6.90 -9.67 38.49
CA ARG A 423 7.26 -11.02 38.06
C ARG A 423 8.73 -10.99 37.66
N ASP A 424 9.60 -11.69 38.39
CA ASP A 424 11.06 -11.60 38.24
C ASP A 424 11.58 -12.42 37.04
N ASP A 425 11.84 -11.74 35.91
CA ASP A 425 12.35 -12.32 34.66
C ASP A 425 13.88 -12.58 34.66
N CYS A 426 14.57 -12.41 35.79
CA CYS A 426 16.02 -12.57 35.92
C CYS A 426 16.47 -14.02 36.20
N ASN A 427 16.05 -15.00 35.37
CA ASN A 427 16.44 -16.41 35.53
C ASN A 427 17.58 -16.85 34.59
N PHE A 428 18.82 -16.51 34.91
CA PHE A 428 19.98 -16.83 34.05
C PHE A 428 21.04 -17.65 34.79
N GLY A 429 21.70 -18.55 34.06
CA GLY A 429 22.69 -19.49 34.61
C GLY A 429 24.12 -18.97 34.64
N THR A 430 24.41 -17.90 33.89
CA THR A 430 25.73 -17.27 33.82
C THR A 430 25.65 -15.76 34.10
N CYS A 431 26.78 -15.17 34.47
CA CYS A 431 26.84 -13.75 34.79
C CYS A 431 26.58 -12.89 33.53
N GLY A 432 27.16 -13.25 32.39
CA GLY A 432 26.98 -12.56 31.11
C GLY A 432 25.52 -12.55 30.64
N GLU A 433 24.84 -13.70 30.66
CA GLU A 433 23.41 -13.79 30.32
C GLU A 433 22.53 -12.96 31.26
N CYS A 434 22.87 -12.94 32.55
CA CYS A 434 22.17 -12.11 33.54
C CYS A 434 22.29 -10.61 33.22
N ILE A 435 23.51 -10.11 33.01
CA ILE A 435 23.72 -8.67 32.78
C ILE A 435 23.27 -8.19 31.40
N SER A 436 23.27 -9.09 30.41
CA SER A 436 22.87 -8.80 29.02
C SER A 436 21.36 -8.83 28.77
N SER A 437 20.56 -9.21 29.77
CA SER A 437 19.09 -9.18 29.69
C SER A 437 18.56 -7.75 29.53
N ALA A 438 17.72 -7.54 28.52
CA ALA A 438 17.29 -6.22 28.05
C ALA A 438 15.94 -5.73 28.63
N ASN A 439 15.64 -6.09 29.89
CA ASN A 439 14.37 -5.71 30.52
C ASN A 439 14.29 -4.20 30.80
N GLU A 440 13.14 -3.59 30.49
CA GLU A 440 12.97 -2.14 30.38
C GLU A 440 12.90 -1.38 31.71
N ASN A 441 12.57 -2.06 32.81
CA ASN A 441 12.26 -1.38 34.08
C ASN A 441 13.24 -1.67 35.22
N ASP A 442 14.02 -2.74 35.15
CA ASP A 442 15.10 -3.01 36.10
C ASP A 442 16.07 -4.06 35.52
N GLY A 443 17.30 -3.64 35.22
CA GLY A 443 18.33 -4.58 34.77
C GLY A 443 18.67 -5.61 35.85
N CYS A 444 18.93 -6.85 35.47
CA CYS A 444 19.31 -7.90 36.42
C CYS A 444 20.71 -7.65 37.01
N VAL A 445 20.98 -8.17 38.20
CA VAL A 445 22.28 -8.09 38.86
C VAL A 445 22.73 -9.48 39.30
N TRP A 446 24.04 -9.70 39.34
CA TRP A 446 24.62 -11.02 39.58
C TRP A 446 25.38 -11.08 40.90
N CYS A 447 25.19 -12.13 41.69
CA CYS A 447 25.96 -12.39 42.90
C CYS A 447 27.13 -13.35 42.63
N THR A 448 28.36 -12.85 42.78
CA THR A 448 29.59 -13.64 42.58
C THR A 448 30.06 -14.43 43.82
N GLN A 449 29.35 -14.29 44.95
CA GLN A 449 29.68 -14.95 46.22
C GLN A 449 29.66 -16.49 46.12
N TYR A 450 30.59 -17.18 46.78
CA TYR A 450 30.61 -18.64 46.86
C TYR A 450 30.94 -19.12 48.28
N PRO A 451 30.24 -20.13 48.83
CA PRO A 451 29.06 -20.81 48.30
C PRO A 451 27.81 -19.91 48.31
N PHE A 452 26.81 -20.24 47.51
CA PHE A 452 25.54 -19.52 47.43
C PHE A 452 24.42 -20.50 47.11
N GLU A 453 23.36 -20.49 47.90
CA GLU A 453 22.26 -21.48 47.81
C GLU A 453 21.02 -20.94 47.08
N ASP A 454 20.92 -19.63 46.89
CA ASP A 454 19.79 -18.97 46.21
C ASP A 454 20.08 -18.70 44.72
N ARG A 455 19.11 -18.22 43.96
CA ARG A 455 19.31 -17.78 42.57
C ARG A 455 20.29 -16.61 42.56
N ARG A 456 21.33 -16.72 41.73
CA ARG A 456 22.45 -15.76 41.62
C ARG A 456 22.16 -14.52 40.77
N CYS A 457 21.21 -14.62 39.85
CA CYS A 457 20.72 -13.50 39.05
C CYS A 457 19.39 -13.02 39.64
N GLN A 458 19.25 -11.73 39.96
CA GLN A 458 18.00 -11.16 40.46
C GLN A 458 17.76 -9.77 39.88
N SER A 459 16.51 -9.31 39.89
CA SER A 459 16.19 -7.92 39.54
C SER A 459 16.82 -6.92 40.51
N LEU A 460 17.17 -5.72 40.03
CA LEU A 460 17.71 -4.67 40.89
C LEU A 460 16.70 -4.24 41.99
N SER A 461 15.39 -4.27 41.72
CA SER A 461 14.33 -4.05 42.73
C SER A 461 14.28 -5.13 43.81
N TYR A 462 14.49 -6.40 43.47
CA TYR A 462 14.61 -7.46 44.46
C TYR A 462 15.79 -7.21 45.41
N VAL A 463 16.96 -6.83 44.89
CA VAL A 463 18.14 -6.54 45.73
C VAL A 463 17.96 -5.29 46.60
N LYS A 464 17.26 -4.26 46.08
CA LYS A 464 16.92 -3.06 46.86
C LYS A 464 16.03 -3.40 48.07
N SER A 465 15.10 -4.35 47.91
CA SER A 465 14.20 -4.80 48.98
C SER A 465 14.82 -5.85 49.90
N ASN A 466 15.76 -6.67 49.41
CA ASN A 466 16.44 -7.72 50.16
C ASN A 466 17.98 -7.51 50.16
N LYS A 467 18.45 -6.53 50.95
CA LYS A 467 19.88 -6.18 51.05
C LYS A 467 20.78 -7.30 51.60
N GLU A 468 20.20 -8.31 52.25
CA GLU A 468 20.92 -9.47 52.79
C GLU A 468 21.26 -10.52 51.72
N TRP A 469 20.61 -10.47 50.54
CA TRP A 469 20.74 -11.49 49.49
C TRP A 469 22.17 -11.64 48.96
N CYS A 470 22.92 -10.55 48.76
CA CYS A 470 24.31 -10.61 48.31
C CYS A 470 25.13 -9.52 48.99
N LYS A 471 25.88 -9.87 50.05
CA LYS A 471 26.43 -8.88 50.99
C LYS A 471 27.67 -8.14 50.46
N ASP A 472 28.63 -8.84 49.84
CA ASP A 472 29.95 -8.26 49.52
C ASP A 472 30.40 -8.41 48.05
N GLN A 473 29.66 -9.14 47.22
CA GLN A 473 30.11 -9.57 45.89
C GLN A 473 29.06 -9.39 44.78
N LEU A 474 28.30 -8.30 44.86
CA LEU A 474 27.31 -7.90 43.86
C LEU A 474 27.99 -7.32 42.60
N TYR A 475 27.69 -7.89 41.44
CA TYR A 475 28.15 -7.41 40.15
C TYR A 475 27.04 -6.65 39.43
N ASN A 476 27.25 -5.34 39.24
CA ASN A 476 26.36 -4.43 38.51
C ASN A 476 27.19 -3.36 37.77
N PRO A 477 27.42 -3.50 36.45
CA PRO A 477 28.23 -2.56 35.69
C PRO A 477 27.54 -1.20 35.60
N LYS A 478 28.28 -0.12 35.89
CA LYS A 478 27.76 1.26 35.83
C LYS A 478 27.94 1.83 34.42
N PRO A 479 26.89 2.43 33.82
CA PRO A 479 27.02 3.11 32.53
C PRO A 479 27.94 4.33 32.65
N SER A 480 28.65 4.69 31.57
CA SER A 480 29.50 5.88 31.53
C SER A 480 29.56 6.49 30.14
N THR A 481 29.75 7.80 30.06
CA THR A 481 29.84 8.54 28.79
C THR A 481 31.07 9.44 28.83
N GLN A 482 31.88 9.38 27.76
CA GLN A 482 33.07 10.19 27.58
C GLN A 482 33.04 10.83 26.18
N ILE A 483 33.11 12.16 26.12
CA ILE A 483 33.25 12.87 24.85
C ILE A 483 34.73 12.79 24.43
N THR A 484 35.02 12.14 23.30
CA THR A 484 36.39 11.94 22.80
C THR A 484 36.80 13.04 21.83
N GLN A 485 35.86 13.68 21.13
CA GLN A 485 36.13 14.83 20.26
C GLN A 485 35.03 15.89 20.33
N ASN A 486 35.41 17.15 20.58
CA ASN A 486 34.50 18.30 20.74
C ASN A 486 35.14 19.61 20.25
N ASP A 487 35.44 19.69 18.96
CA ASP A 487 35.95 20.87 18.28
C ASP A 487 34.93 22.02 18.30
N ASP A 488 35.44 23.25 18.38
CA ASP A 488 34.63 24.47 18.35
C ASP A 488 34.09 24.80 16.94
N PHE A 489 32.93 25.46 16.91
CA PHE A 489 32.28 25.89 15.67
C PHE A 489 33.19 26.81 14.85
N GLY A 490 33.23 26.60 13.52
CA GLY A 490 34.02 27.39 12.58
C GLY A 490 35.47 26.92 12.38
N LYS A 491 35.98 25.99 13.20
CA LYS A 491 37.27 25.35 12.95
C LYS A 491 37.19 24.56 11.64
N VAL A 492 38.17 24.70 10.76
CA VAL A 492 38.19 24.00 9.46
C VAL A 492 38.69 22.57 9.64
N ARG A 493 37.90 21.58 9.19
CA ARG A 493 38.23 20.16 9.17
C ARG A 493 37.89 19.60 7.79
N ASP A 494 38.83 18.89 7.16
CA ASP A 494 38.67 18.30 5.83
C ASP A 494 38.14 19.29 4.75
N GLY A 495 38.46 20.58 4.90
CA GLY A 495 38.05 21.65 3.99
C GLY A 495 36.71 22.33 4.30
N SER A 496 35.98 21.89 5.33
CA SER A 496 34.68 22.47 5.74
C SER A 496 34.74 23.02 7.18
N PRO A 497 34.02 24.11 7.50
CA PRO A 497 33.92 24.60 8.87
C PRO A 497 33.05 23.67 9.73
N VAL A 498 33.50 23.37 10.95
CA VAL A 498 32.74 22.60 11.94
C VAL A 498 31.45 23.34 12.30
N GLN A 499 30.32 22.68 12.13
CA GLN A 499 28.97 23.15 12.43
C GLN A 499 28.27 22.27 13.46
N PHE A 500 28.80 21.08 13.77
CA PHE A 500 28.24 20.17 14.80
C PHE A 500 29.25 19.84 15.88
N ARG A 501 28.77 19.78 17.13
CA ARG A 501 29.57 19.29 18.25
C ARG A 501 28.71 18.56 19.31
N PRO A 502 29.27 17.58 20.03
CA PRO A 502 30.59 16.97 19.82
C PRO A 502 30.64 16.16 18.51
N GLN A 503 31.83 15.84 18.03
CA GLN A 503 32.02 15.03 16.81
C GLN A 503 32.18 13.54 17.15
N GLU A 504 32.65 13.23 18.36
CA GLU A 504 32.85 11.84 18.78
C GLU A 504 32.54 11.64 20.28
N ILE A 505 31.75 10.60 20.58
CA ILE A 505 31.40 10.19 21.93
C ILE A 505 31.67 8.69 22.10
N LYS A 506 32.27 8.30 23.21
CA LYS A 506 32.40 6.91 23.65
C LYS A 506 31.48 6.65 24.84
N MET A 507 30.62 5.64 24.75
CA MET A 507 29.68 5.27 25.80
C MET A 507 29.84 3.82 26.20
N LYS A 508 29.92 3.56 27.50
CA LYS A 508 29.73 2.22 28.08
C LYS A 508 28.26 2.00 28.36
N VAL A 509 27.66 1.07 27.64
CA VAL A 509 26.21 0.85 27.61
C VAL A 509 25.87 -0.57 28.04
N ARG A 510 24.70 -0.72 28.64
CA ARG A 510 24.14 -2.02 29.02
C ARG A 510 22.89 -2.32 28.18
N PRO A 511 22.72 -3.54 27.64
CA PRO A 511 21.50 -3.90 26.93
C PRO A 511 20.23 -3.62 27.75
N GLY A 512 19.18 -3.11 27.10
CA GLY A 512 17.91 -2.73 27.73
C GLY A 512 17.88 -1.32 28.34
N ILE A 513 19.03 -0.77 28.74
CA ILE A 513 19.10 0.52 29.42
C ILE A 513 19.35 1.67 28.42
N PRO A 514 18.44 2.66 28.31
CA PRO A 514 18.63 3.81 27.44
C PRO A 514 19.69 4.77 28.00
N MET A 515 20.54 5.32 27.12
CA MET A 515 21.52 6.36 27.45
C MET A 515 21.30 7.61 26.61
N GLN A 516 21.33 8.77 27.27
CA GLN A 516 21.12 10.06 26.62
C GLN A 516 22.42 10.67 26.10
N PHE A 517 22.32 11.45 25.03
CA PHE A 517 23.39 12.26 24.46
C PHE A 517 22.83 13.56 23.90
N ASN A 518 23.67 14.60 23.89
CA ASN A 518 23.31 15.90 23.36
C ASN A 518 24.28 16.29 22.26
N MET A 519 23.76 16.94 21.22
CA MET A 519 24.54 17.53 20.14
C MET A 519 24.05 18.94 19.85
N THR A 520 24.93 19.81 19.40
CA THR A 520 24.60 21.20 19.06
C THR A 520 25.03 21.50 17.65
N PHE A 521 24.10 22.06 16.88
CA PHE A 521 24.32 22.55 15.53
C PHE A 521 24.39 24.08 15.52
N LYS A 522 25.29 24.64 14.72
CA LYS A 522 25.36 26.06 14.43
C LYS A 522 25.73 26.24 12.95
N PRO A 523 24.92 26.95 12.14
CA PRO A 523 25.25 27.24 10.75
C PRO A 523 26.54 28.03 10.62
N ALA A 524 27.37 27.66 9.63
CA ALA A 524 28.50 28.47 9.23
C ALA A 524 28.03 29.68 8.42
N THR A 525 28.60 30.85 8.71
CA THR A 525 28.27 32.11 8.05
C THR A 525 28.84 32.23 6.63
N ASP A 526 29.86 31.43 6.29
CA ASP A 526 30.53 31.45 4.98
C ASP A 526 30.65 30.02 4.42
N TYR A 527 29.51 29.31 4.34
CA TYR A 527 29.49 27.92 3.89
C TYR A 527 29.58 27.83 2.36
N PRO A 528 30.38 26.92 1.80
CA PRO A 528 30.55 26.77 0.35
C PRO A 528 29.24 26.50 -0.41
N LEU A 529 29.03 27.16 -1.55
CA LEU A 529 27.88 26.98 -2.44
C LEU A 529 28.33 26.70 -3.88
N ASP A 530 27.85 25.61 -4.45
CA ASP A 530 28.05 25.22 -5.84
C ASP A 530 26.71 25.28 -6.58
N VAL A 531 26.66 26.03 -7.68
CA VAL A 531 25.46 26.14 -8.53
C VAL A 531 25.82 25.76 -9.96
N TYR A 532 25.11 24.79 -10.52
CA TYR A 532 25.36 24.28 -11.86
C TYR A 532 24.14 24.49 -12.76
N TYR A 533 24.34 25.20 -13.87
CA TYR A 533 23.28 25.46 -14.85
C TYR A 533 23.26 24.35 -15.90
N LEU A 534 22.11 23.68 -16.04
CA LEU A 534 21.83 22.82 -17.17
C LEU A 534 20.94 23.58 -18.14
N MET A 535 21.52 23.95 -19.29
CA MET A 535 20.82 24.75 -20.28
C MET A 535 20.45 23.91 -21.49
N ASP A 536 19.19 23.96 -21.83
CA ASP A 536 18.72 23.58 -23.14
C ASP A 536 19.33 24.51 -24.20
N THR A 537 20.01 23.91 -25.18
CA THR A 537 20.71 24.60 -26.27
C THR A 537 20.10 24.28 -27.63
N SER A 538 18.85 23.84 -27.65
CA SER A 538 18.04 23.75 -28.86
C SER A 538 17.88 25.14 -29.51
N ASP A 539 17.58 25.13 -30.81
CA ASP A 539 17.43 26.35 -31.61
C ASP A 539 16.33 27.30 -31.08
N THR A 540 15.33 26.77 -30.37
CA THR A 540 14.25 27.56 -29.74
C THR A 540 14.78 28.44 -28.59
N MET A 541 15.81 27.98 -27.88
CA MET A 541 16.43 28.65 -26.74
C MET A 541 17.43 29.76 -27.13
N LYS A 542 17.80 29.85 -28.42
CA LYS A 542 18.79 30.81 -28.94
C LYS A 542 18.52 32.27 -28.61
N LYS A 543 17.25 32.67 -28.57
CA LYS A 543 16.87 34.06 -28.24
C LYS A 543 16.93 34.36 -26.74
N ARG A 544 16.81 33.34 -25.89
CA ARG A 544 16.69 33.48 -24.42
C ARG A 544 18.01 33.28 -23.67
N ILE A 545 19.02 32.69 -24.31
CA ILE A 545 20.32 32.46 -23.64
C ILE A 545 21.01 33.76 -23.19
N THR A 546 20.77 34.86 -23.91
CA THR A 546 21.36 36.16 -23.58
C THR A 546 20.76 36.72 -22.29
N GLU A 547 19.45 36.54 -22.10
CA GLU A 547 18.73 36.88 -20.85
C GLU A 547 19.20 35.98 -19.70
N LEU A 548 19.32 34.67 -19.95
CA LEU A 548 19.81 33.69 -18.97
C LEU A 548 21.24 33.99 -18.51
N LYS A 549 22.09 34.52 -19.40
CA LYS A 549 23.45 34.94 -19.07
C LYS A 549 23.47 36.13 -18.09
N ASP A 550 22.69 37.17 -18.38
CA ASP A 550 22.62 38.34 -17.51
C ASP A 550 22.03 37.97 -16.14
N GLN A 551 21.06 37.06 -16.12
CA GLN A 551 20.53 36.48 -14.89
C GLN A 551 21.57 35.66 -14.11
N ALA A 552 22.42 34.87 -14.78
CA ALA A 552 23.46 34.08 -14.09
C ALA A 552 24.49 34.98 -13.38
N LEU A 553 24.85 36.13 -13.97
CA LEU A 553 25.71 37.13 -13.33
C LEU A 553 25.02 37.80 -12.13
N LEU A 554 23.74 38.19 -12.30
CA LEU A 554 22.94 38.74 -11.22
C LEU A 554 22.81 37.77 -10.04
N ILE A 555 22.58 36.49 -10.33
CA ILE A 555 22.46 35.42 -9.34
C ILE A 555 23.79 35.21 -8.60
N HIS A 556 24.92 35.21 -9.31
CA HIS A 556 26.24 35.16 -8.67
C HIS A 556 26.42 36.29 -7.66
N ASP A 557 26.12 37.53 -8.06
CA ASP A 557 26.32 38.71 -7.21
C ASP A 557 25.38 38.72 -6.01
N GLU A 558 24.13 38.26 -6.18
CA GLU A 558 23.17 38.15 -5.08
C GLU A 558 23.55 37.04 -4.10
N LEU A 559 23.95 35.86 -4.60
CA LEU A 559 24.41 34.74 -3.76
C LEU A 559 25.70 35.07 -3.02
N SER A 560 26.58 35.87 -3.64
CA SER A 560 27.81 36.36 -3.04
C SER A 560 27.58 37.24 -1.80
N ARG A 561 26.37 37.78 -1.61
CA ARG A 561 26.00 38.50 -0.37
C ARG A 561 25.76 37.58 0.81
N TYR A 562 25.47 36.30 0.57
CA TYR A 562 25.20 35.31 1.62
C TYR A 562 26.43 34.45 1.95
N THR A 563 27.27 34.16 0.96
CA THR A 563 28.52 33.41 1.13
C THR A 563 29.55 33.95 0.15
N ASN A 564 30.79 34.16 0.59
CA ASN A 564 31.88 34.62 -0.27
C ASN A 564 32.46 33.48 -1.13
N ASN A 565 31.88 32.27 -1.02
CA ASN A 565 32.45 31.03 -1.54
C ASN A 565 31.52 30.32 -2.54
N VAL A 566 31.12 31.06 -3.58
CA VAL A 566 30.22 30.62 -4.66
C VAL A 566 31.02 30.12 -5.87
N ARG A 567 30.63 28.97 -6.43
CA ARG A 567 31.13 28.48 -7.73
C ARG A 567 29.99 28.26 -8.69
N LEU A 568 30.18 28.70 -9.93
CA LEU A 568 29.23 28.49 -11.03
C LEU A 568 29.81 27.54 -12.08
N GLY A 569 28.97 26.65 -12.59
CA GLY A 569 29.28 25.76 -13.70
C GLY A 569 28.12 25.73 -14.70
N ILE A 570 28.38 25.23 -15.91
CA ILE A 570 27.35 25.14 -16.96
C ILE A 570 27.56 23.90 -17.82
N GLY A 571 26.45 23.22 -18.08
CA GLY A 571 26.34 22.16 -19.07
C GLY A 571 25.17 22.41 -20.00
N SER A 572 25.26 21.83 -21.19
CA SER A 572 24.25 21.94 -22.23
C SER A 572 23.63 20.59 -22.58
N PHE A 573 22.38 20.62 -23.01
CA PHE A 573 21.69 19.46 -23.59
C PHE A 573 20.81 19.88 -24.76
N VAL A 574 20.52 18.92 -25.63
CA VAL A 574 19.52 18.96 -26.69
C VAL A 574 18.81 17.61 -26.65
N GLU A 575 19.22 16.65 -27.48
CA GLU A 575 18.63 15.31 -27.53
C GLU A 575 19.69 14.22 -27.81
N LYS A 576 19.35 12.95 -27.60
CA LYS A 576 20.13 11.78 -27.99
C LYS A 576 20.43 11.86 -29.50
N PRO A 577 21.71 11.74 -29.91
CA PRO A 577 22.11 11.92 -31.31
C PRO A 577 21.84 10.64 -32.14
N GLY A 578 20.59 10.16 -32.15
CA GLY A 578 20.14 8.98 -32.88
C GLY A 578 18.82 9.20 -33.62
N PHE A 579 18.64 8.51 -34.75
CA PHE A 579 17.37 8.51 -35.47
C PHE A 579 16.29 7.76 -34.66
N PRO A 580 15.05 8.26 -34.55
CA PRO A 580 14.42 9.34 -35.32
C PRO A 580 14.53 10.76 -34.74
N TYR A 581 15.08 10.96 -33.54
CA TYR A 581 15.17 12.30 -32.93
C TYR A 581 16.18 13.21 -33.64
N PHE A 582 17.20 12.60 -34.28
CA PHE A 582 18.33 13.30 -34.85
C PHE A 582 18.77 12.75 -36.22
N ASP A 583 19.08 13.64 -37.16
CA ASP A 583 19.76 13.36 -38.44
C ASP A 583 21.02 14.24 -38.56
N PRO A 584 22.24 13.66 -38.61
CA PRO A 584 23.49 14.41 -38.63
C PRO A 584 23.68 15.29 -39.88
N ASN A 585 22.92 15.06 -40.95
CA ASN A 585 22.97 15.90 -42.14
C ASN A 585 22.17 17.21 -42.00
N LYS A 586 21.22 17.26 -41.06
CA LYS A 586 20.29 18.37 -40.87
C LYS A 586 20.46 19.08 -39.55
N HIS A 587 20.91 18.36 -38.53
CA HIS A 587 20.87 18.80 -37.15
C HIS A 587 22.24 18.63 -36.48
N LYS A 588 22.47 19.39 -35.40
CA LYS A 588 23.52 19.14 -34.41
C LYS A 588 22.85 18.83 -33.08
N SER A 589 23.24 17.77 -32.38
CA SER A 589 22.60 17.40 -31.11
C SER A 589 23.55 16.61 -30.21
N HIS A 590 23.32 16.70 -28.90
CA HIS A 590 23.97 15.92 -27.86
C HIS A 590 23.04 15.79 -26.64
N ALA A 591 23.01 14.60 -26.03
CA ALA A 591 22.16 14.37 -24.86
C ALA A 591 22.66 15.15 -23.63
N PHE A 592 23.97 15.25 -23.43
CA PHE A 592 24.57 16.08 -22.39
C PHE A 592 26.03 16.40 -22.69
N LYS A 593 26.43 17.63 -22.36
CA LYS A 593 27.81 18.10 -22.40
C LYS A 593 28.10 19.03 -21.22
N ASN A 594 29.21 18.79 -20.53
CA ASN A 594 29.76 19.69 -19.52
C ASN A 594 30.62 20.77 -20.21
N ASP A 595 30.08 21.97 -20.38
CA ASP A 595 30.78 23.06 -21.07
C ASP A 595 31.81 23.76 -20.16
N ILE A 596 31.46 23.94 -18.89
CA ILE A 596 32.35 24.49 -17.86
C ILE A 596 32.08 23.80 -16.52
N SER A 597 33.10 23.14 -16.00
CA SER A 597 33.15 22.70 -14.60
C SER A 597 33.04 23.89 -13.64
N LEU A 598 32.60 23.62 -12.41
CA LEU A 598 32.43 24.64 -11.37
C LEU A 598 33.69 25.49 -11.16
N THR A 599 33.55 26.81 -11.33
CA THR A 599 34.63 27.79 -11.22
C THR A 599 34.22 29.03 -10.43
N GLU A 600 35.21 29.69 -9.82
CA GLU A 600 35.06 31.00 -9.14
C GLU A 600 35.33 32.16 -10.12
N ASN A 601 35.92 31.87 -11.29
CA ASN A 601 36.30 32.90 -12.26
C ASN A 601 35.15 33.23 -13.22
N MET A 602 34.41 34.28 -12.88
CA MET A 602 33.27 34.75 -13.69
C MET A 602 33.67 35.26 -15.08
N THR A 603 34.91 35.68 -15.29
CA THR A 603 35.39 36.07 -16.63
C THR A 603 35.47 34.85 -17.56
N ILE A 604 35.94 33.71 -17.04
CA ILE A 604 35.99 32.45 -17.78
C ILE A 604 34.56 31.99 -18.07
N PHE A 605 33.68 32.02 -17.07
CA PHE A 605 32.26 31.67 -17.20
C PHE A 605 31.61 32.45 -18.35
N THR A 606 31.65 33.79 -18.31
CA THR A 606 31.06 34.65 -19.33
C THR A 606 31.66 34.42 -20.72
N SER A 607 32.98 34.24 -20.82
CA SER A 607 33.66 34.05 -22.11
C SER A 607 33.28 32.74 -22.81
N LYS A 608 32.98 31.71 -22.02
CA LYS A 608 32.63 30.36 -22.48
C LYS A 608 31.14 30.25 -22.81
N VAL A 609 30.26 30.85 -22.00
CA VAL A 609 28.82 30.94 -22.30
C VAL A 609 28.57 31.59 -23.66
N ASN A 610 29.34 32.64 -24.01
CA ASN A 610 29.25 33.29 -25.33
C ASN A 610 29.67 32.38 -26.51
N LYS A 611 30.29 31.22 -26.25
CA LYS A 611 30.82 30.29 -27.25
C LYS A 611 30.06 28.96 -27.28
N ILE A 612 28.96 28.84 -26.55
CA ILE A 612 28.12 27.63 -26.57
C ILE A 612 27.50 27.48 -27.97
N GLU A 613 27.64 26.29 -28.55
CA GLU A 613 27.04 25.94 -29.84
C GLU A 613 25.59 25.51 -29.64
N PHE A 614 24.72 25.90 -30.57
CA PHE A 614 23.31 25.50 -30.58
C PHE A 614 23.10 24.26 -31.41
N GLY A 615 22.12 23.47 -30.98
CA GLY A 615 21.66 22.27 -31.66
C GLY A 615 20.17 22.32 -31.98
N SER A 616 19.67 21.20 -32.49
CA SER A 616 18.29 21.01 -32.91
C SER A 616 18.01 19.52 -33.04
N ASN A 617 16.75 19.14 -32.94
CA ASN A 617 16.18 17.80 -33.04
C ASN A 617 14.87 17.88 -33.86
N PHE A 618 14.27 16.73 -34.14
CA PHE A 618 13.03 16.65 -34.93
C PHE A 618 11.76 16.77 -34.09
N ASP A 619 11.81 16.29 -32.85
CA ASP A 619 10.70 16.21 -31.93
C ASP A 619 10.77 17.29 -30.84
N ASP A 620 9.69 17.41 -30.05
CA ASP A 620 9.58 18.46 -29.03
C ASP A 620 10.25 18.07 -27.69
N PRO A 621 10.12 16.84 -27.13
CA PRO A 621 10.77 16.51 -25.86
C PRO A 621 12.30 16.46 -25.98
N GLU A 622 12.99 16.83 -24.89
CA GLU A 622 14.46 16.95 -24.86
C GLU A 622 15.10 15.99 -23.83
N ALA A 623 16.42 15.80 -23.93
CA ALA A 623 17.23 14.92 -23.08
C ALA A 623 17.58 15.51 -21.70
N GLY A 624 16.72 16.37 -21.16
CA GLY A 624 16.98 17.09 -19.90
C GLY A 624 17.24 16.18 -18.69
N LEU A 625 16.61 14.99 -18.64
CA LEU A 625 16.81 14.04 -17.55
C LEU A 625 18.15 13.29 -17.63
N ASP A 626 18.65 13.00 -18.84
CA ASP A 626 20.00 12.45 -19.04
C ASP A 626 21.06 13.43 -18.54
N ALA A 627 20.92 14.70 -18.93
CA ALA A 627 21.79 15.78 -18.51
C ALA A 627 21.79 15.96 -16.99
N LEU A 628 20.61 15.91 -16.37
CA LEU A 628 20.46 16.00 -14.93
C LEU A 628 21.16 14.85 -14.21
N MET A 629 20.98 13.61 -14.67
CA MET A 629 21.62 12.44 -14.08
C MET A 629 23.14 12.51 -14.19
N GLN A 630 23.68 12.80 -15.38
CA GLN A 630 25.13 12.90 -15.58
C GLN A 630 25.75 14.05 -14.77
N ALA A 631 25.07 15.20 -14.65
CA ALA A 631 25.56 16.30 -13.82
C ALA A 631 25.61 15.94 -12.32
N MET A 632 24.71 15.08 -11.84
CA MET A 632 24.72 14.62 -10.45
C MET A 632 25.75 13.51 -10.19
N THR A 633 25.96 12.59 -11.12
CA THR A 633 26.83 11.41 -10.93
C THR A 633 28.30 11.68 -11.25
N CYS A 634 28.60 12.61 -12.16
CA CYS A 634 29.96 12.96 -12.56
C CYS A 634 30.64 13.97 -11.63
N GLU A 635 30.80 13.60 -10.36
CA GLU A 635 31.31 14.52 -9.32
C GLU A 635 32.66 15.18 -9.67
N LYS A 636 33.58 14.43 -10.27
CA LYS A 636 34.95 14.89 -10.54
C LYS A 636 35.01 15.81 -11.75
N GLU A 637 34.30 15.45 -12.81
CA GLU A 637 34.27 16.14 -14.10
C GLU A 637 33.54 17.48 -13.96
N ILE A 638 32.42 17.48 -13.22
CA ILE A 638 31.67 18.71 -12.90
C ILE A 638 32.41 19.55 -11.85
N GLY A 639 33.09 18.90 -10.89
CA GLY A 639 33.90 19.55 -9.87
C GLY A 639 33.14 19.86 -8.57
N TRP A 640 32.15 19.05 -8.21
CA TRP A 640 31.35 19.25 -7.00
C TRP A 640 32.20 19.14 -5.72
N ARG A 641 32.08 20.11 -4.81
CA ARG A 641 32.74 20.03 -3.50
C ARG A 641 31.95 19.09 -2.58
N LYS A 642 32.66 18.27 -1.80
CA LYS A 642 32.05 17.31 -0.86
C LYS A 642 31.34 17.98 0.33
N GLY A 643 31.73 19.20 0.66
CA GLY A 643 31.18 20.00 1.76
C GLY A 643 30.50 21.28 1.31
N ALA A 644 29.99 21.35 0.07
CA ALA A 644 29.22 22.50 -0.41
C ALA A 644 27.73 22.18 -0.48
N ARG A 645 26.91 23.22 -0.39
CA ARG A 645 25.52 23.15 -0.83
C ARG A 645 25.51 23.05 -2.36
N ARG A 646 24.74 22.11 -2.92
CA ARG A 646 24.73 21.82 -4.35
C ARG A 646 23.35 22.12 -4.95
N ILE A 647 23.29 23.06 -5.88
CA ILE A 647 22.06 23.44 -6.59
C ILE A 647 22.25 23.20 -8.08
N ILE A 648 21.29 22.55 -8.72
CA ILE A 648 21.24 22.39 -10.17
C ILE A 648 20.01 23.13 -10.69
N ILE A 649 20.21 23.99 -11.68
CA ILE A 649 19.14 24.75 -12.32
C ILE A 649 19.00 24.25 -13.77
N LEU A 650 17.91 23.54 -14.07
CA LEU A 650 17.61 23.06 -15.42
C LEU A 650 16.71 24.08 -16.12
N CYS A 651 17.18 24.65 -17.22
CA CYS A 651 16.49 25.67 -18.00
C CYS A 651 16.10 25.11 -19.37
N THR A 652 14.81 25.11 -19.71
CA THR A 652 14.30 24.65 -21.03
C THR A 652 12.97 25.35 -21.37
N ASP A 653 12.57 25.34 -22.63
CA ASP A 653 11.26 25.78 -23.10
C ASP A 653 10.34 24.63 -23.56
N SER A 654 10.81 23.39 -23.44
CA SER A 654 10.10 22.19 -23.92
C SER A 654 9.88 21.12 -22.83
N THR A 655 9.25 20.01 -23.20
CA THR A 655 9.02 18.82 -22.36
C THR A 655 10.28 17.93 -22.28
N TYR A 656 10.23 16.81 -21.55
CA TYR A 656 11.39 15.91 -21.41
C TYR A 656 11.05 14.48 -21.80
N HIS A 657 12.06 13.76 -22.29
CA HIS A 657 11.99 12.31 -22.39
C HIS A 657 12.28 11.62 -21.05
N SER A 658 11.66 10.45 -20.86
CA SER A 658 11.80 9.63 -19.65
C SER A 658 12.07 8.16 -19.97
N ALA A 659 12.40 7.37 -18.95
CA ALA A 659 12.67 5.95 -19.12
C ALA A 659 11.55 5.24 -19.91
N GLY A 660 11.94 4.52 -20.95
CA GLY A 660 11.07 3.91 -21.95
C GLY A 660 11.27 4.53 -23.34
N ASP A 661 11.42 5.85 -23.41
CA ASP A 661 11.44 6.60 -24.66
C ASP A 661 12.70 6.29 -25.49
N GLY A 662 13.84 6.04 -24.84
CA GLY A 662 15.12 5.78 -25.51
C GLY A 662 15.13 4.51 -26.35
N LYS A 663 14.14 3.61 -26.17
CA LYS A 663 13.95 2.44 -27.03
C LYS A 663 13.84 2.81 -28.50
N ILE A 664 13.20 3.94 -28.82
CA ILE A 664 12.93 4.40 -30.19
C ILE A 664 14.24 4.71 -30.95
N VAL A 665 15.29 5.15 -30.25
CA VAL A 665 16.63 5.39 -30.82
C VAL A 665 17.59 4.21 -30.63
N GLY A 666 17.09 3.04 -30.19
CA GLY A 666 17.89 1.86 -29.93
C GLY A 666 18.66 1.86 -28.60
N ALA A 667 18.41 2.84 -27.73
CA ALA A 667 18.98 2.93 -26.39
C ALA A 667 18.16 2.09 -25.40
N ILE A 668 18.26 0.76 -25.53
CA ILE A 668 17.37 -0.21 -24.86
C ILE A 668 17.81 -0.61 -23.44
N LYS A 669 19.01 -0.23 -23.00
CA LYS A 669 19.48 -0.59 -21.65
C LYS A 669 18.94 0.40 -20.63
N PRO A 670 18.33 -0.05 -19.52
CA PRO A 670 17.93 0.86 -18.45
C PRO A 670 19.13 1.67 -17.93
N HIS A 671 18.92 2.95 -17.65
CA HIS A 671 19.97 3.84 -17.13
C HIS A 671 20.58 3.29 -15.82
N ASP A 672 21.91 3.35 -15.67
CA ASP A 672 22.64 2.70 -14.57
C ASP A 672 22.97 3.61 -13.37
N MET A 673 22.70 4.91 -13.50
CA MET A 673 22.96 5.96 -12.49
C MET A 673 24.47 6.18 -12.22
N GLN A 674 25.32 5.92 -13.22
CA GLN A 674 26.76 6.15 -13.14
C GLN A 674 27.18 7.32 -14.04
N CYS A 675 28.41 7.79 -13.84
CA CYS A 675 29.03 8.80 -14.68
C CYS A 675 29.62 8.17 -15.95
N HIS A 676 29.32 8.75 -17.12
CA HIS A 676 29.78 8.29 -18.43
C HIS A 676 30.22 9.47 -19.33
N LEU A 677 30.91 10.44 -18.74
CA LEU A 677 31.49 11.55 -19.50
C LEU A 677 32.85 11.17 -20.08
N GLU A 678 32.99 11.32 -21.40
CA GLU A 678 34.27 11.25 -22.11
C GLU A 678 34.50 12.59 -22.82
N ASN A 679 35.65 13.23 -22.57
CA ASN A 679 35.93 14.58 -23.06
C ASN A 679 34.80 15.59 -22.76
N ASN A 680 34.20 15.49 -21.57
CA ASN A 680 33.05 16.28 -21.11
C ASN A 680 31.75 16.09 -21.93
N VAL A 681 31.62 15.04 -22.74
CA VAL A 681 30.39 14.71 -23.46
C VAL A 681 29.88 13.35 -22.99
N TYR A 682 28.57 13.19 -22.85
CA TYR A 682 27.97 11.92 -22.47
C TYR A 682 28.11 10.89 -23.62
N SER A 683 29.02 9.93 -23.45
CA SER A 683 29.41 9.00 -24.53
C SER A 683 28.44 7.83 -24.70
N LYS A 684 27.62 7.55 -23.69
CA LYS A 684 26.72 6.38 -23.63
C LYS A 684 25.25 6.71 -23.92
N ALA A 685 24.96 7.88 -24.49
CA ALA A 685 23.61 8.35 -24.79
C ALA A 685 22.76 7.38 -25.64
N LEU A 686 23.37 6.66 -26.59
CA LEU A 686 22.69 5.67 -27.44
C LEU A 686 22.75 4.23 -26.89
N GLU A 687 23.47 4.01 -25.79
CA GLU A 687 23.56 2.70 -25.14
C GLU A 687 22.51 2.57 -24.03
N PHE A 688 22.34 3.62 -23.21
CA PHE A 688 21.38 3.67 -22.12
C PHE A 688 20.17 4.55 -22.44
N ASP A 689 19.01 4.06 -22.05
CA ASP A 689 17.74 4.78 -22.00
C ASP A 689 17.83 6.01 -21.07
N TYR A 690 16.86 6.91 -21.14
CA TYR A 690 16.74 8.02 -20.21
C TYR A 690 16.50 7.49 -18.78
N PRO A 691 16.93 8.23 -17.74
CA PRO A 691 16.67 7.83 -16.37
C PRO A 691 15.20 8.03 -15.99
N SER A 692 14.70 7.14 -15.12
CA SER A 692 13.37 7.29 -14.54
C SER A 692 13.35 8.39 -13.46
N VAL A 693 12.17 8.95 -13.20
CA VAL A 693 11.94 9.94 -12.14
C VAL A 693 12.40 9.43 -10.78
N SER A 694 12.19 8.13 -10.50
CA SER A 694 12.63 7.49 -9.25
C SER A 694 14.16 7.45 -9.12
N GLN A 695 14.87 7.20 -10.23
CA GLN A 695 16.34 7.22 -10.24
C GLN A 695 16.87 8.63 -10.01
N ILE A 696 16.29 9.64 -10.67
CA ILE A 696 16.64 11.05 -10.44
C ILE A 696 16.41 11.43 -8.96
N ASN A 697 15.22 11.12 -8.42
CA ASN A 697 14.89 11.43 -7.02
C ASN A 697 15.83 10.74 -6.04
N LYS A 698 16.21 9.48 -6.32
CA LYS A 698 17.17 8.73 -5.51
C LYS A 698 18.52 9.44 -5.46
N VAL A 699 19.14 9.71 -6.62
CA VAL A 699 20.47 10.33 -6.68
C VAL A 699 20.44 11.74 -6.10
N ALA A 700 19.43 12.55 -6.45
CA ALA A 700 19.28 13.90 -5.90
C ALA A 700 19.17 13.90 -4.37
N ARG A 701 18.44 12.95 -3.79
CA ARG A 701 18.27 12.84 -2.33
C ARG A 701 19.50 12.27 -1.63
N ASP A 702 20.14 11.26 -2.21
CA ASP A 702 21.27 10.56 -1.61
C ASP A 702 22.53 11.45 -1.62
N GLU A 703 22.74 12.22 -2.69
CA GLU A 703 23.86 13.17 -2.86
C GLU A 703 23.51 14.63 -2.50
N ASN A 704 22.31 14.86 -1.99
CA ASN A 704 21.80 16.16 -1.52
C ASN A 704 21.89 17.30 -2.56
N PHE A 705 21.43 17.03 -3.79
CA PHE A 705 21.19 18.06 -4.79
C PHE A 705 19.82 18.72 -4.58
N ARG A 706 19.76 20.05 -4.74
CA ARG A 706 18.50 20.78 -4.91
C ARG A 706 18.31 21.09 -6.38
N LEU A 707 17.16 20.71 -6.91
CA LEU A 707 16.84 20.86 -8.33
C LEU A 707 15.86 22.00 -8.52
N ILE A 708 16.14 22.89 -9.47
CA ILE A 708 15.24 23.97 -9.86
C ILE A 708 14.95 23.81 -11.34
N PHE A 709 13.70 23.50 -11.68
CA PHE A 709 13.22 23.45 -13.06
C PHE A 709 12.73 24.84 -13.46
N ALA A 710 13.54 25.54 -14.24
CA ALA A 710 13.35 26.93 -14.64
C ALA A 710 12.82 26.99 -16.08
N ILE A 711 11.50 26.88 -16.23
CA ILE A 711 10.84 26.67 -17.52
C ILE A 711 10.43 28.02 -18.12
N THR A 712 10.69 28.18 -19.41
CA THR A 712 10.45 29.43 -20.12
C THR A 712 9.29 29.29 -21.12
N LYS A 713 8.39 30.29 -21.19
CA LYS A 713 7.15 30.17 -21.97
C LYS A 713 7.37 30.30 -23.48
N ASN A 714 7.27 29.20 -24.22
CA ASN A 714 7.16 29.21 -25.69
C ASN A 714 5.69 29.21 -26.16
N SER A 715 5.33 30.03 -27.15
CA SER A 715 3.96 30.17 -27.67
C SER A 715 3.33 28.88 -28.21
N LYS A 716 4.11 27.85 -28.53
CA LYS A 716 3.61 26.57 -29.08
C LYS A 716 3.44 25.46 -28.03
N THR A 717 4.34 25.34 -27.05
CA THR A 717 4.43 24.21 -26.11
C THR A 717 4.21 24.59 -24.64
N SER A 718 4.22 25.89 -24.29
CA SER A 718 4.28 26.38 -22.89
C SER A 718 3.19 25.89 -21.94
N LYS A 719 2.01 25.48 -22.43
CA LYS A 719 0.98 24.93 -21.53
C LYS A 719 1.32 23.52 -21.05
N LEU A 720 2.09 22.74 -21.81
CA LEU A 720 2.37 21.34 -21.51
C LEU A 720 3.65 21.19 -20.68
N SER A 721 4.74 21.85 -21.08
CA SER A 721 6.02 21.81 -20.35
C SER A 721 5.91 22.36 -18.92
N ASP A 722 5.16 23.45 -18.71
CA ASP A 722 4.88 23.99 -17.37
C ASP A 722 4.16 22.96 -16.48
N VAL A 723 3.20 22.22 -17.03
CA VAL A 723 2.40 21.23 -16.28
C VAL A 723 3.26 20.02 -15.92
N GLU A 724 4.05 19.52 -16.87
CA GLU A 724 4.89 18.34 -16.68
C GLU A 724 6.02 18.61 -15.68
N TYR A 725 6.80 19.69 -15.85
CA TYR A 725 7.87 20.00 -14.90
C TYR A 725 7.34 20.42 -13.51
N LYS A 726 6.15 21.02 -13.44
CA LYS A 726 5.49 21.28 -12.14
C LYS A 726 5.03 19.99 -11.46
N ALA A 727 4.58 18.98 -12.21
CA ALA A 727 4.29 17.66 -11.67
C ALA A 727 5.59 16.94 -11.25
N LEU A 728 6.61 16.96 -12.11
CA LEU A 728 7.92 16.36 -11.85
C LEU A 728 8.57 16.93 -10.57
N ALA A 729 8.49 18.25 -10.37
CA ALA A 729 9.01 18.90 -9.16
C ALA A 729 8.35 18.39 -7.87
N LYS A 730 7.10 17.89 -7.93
CA LYS A 730 6.41 17.32 -6.77
C LYS A 730 6.89 15.89 -6.46
N GLU A 731 7.30 15.15 -7.47
CA GLU A 731 7.77 13.76 -7.33
C GLU A 731 9.23 13.68 -6.85
N ILE A 732 10.03 14.74 -7.06
CA ILE A 732 11.45 14.79 -6.66
C ILE A 732 11.66 15.58 -5.37
N TYR A 733 12.33 14.97 -4.40
CA TYR A 733 12.53 15.54 -3.07
C TYR A 733 13.34 16.84 -3.11
N GLY A 734 12.73 17.93 -2.65
CA GLY A 734 13.38 19.24 -2.60
C GLY A 734 13.55 19.91 -3.96
N ALA A 735 12.91 19.39 -5.01
CA ALA A 735 12.85 20.07 -6.30
C ALA A 735 11.85 21.25 -6.26
N ARG A 736 12.08 22.25 -7.12
CA ARG A 736 11.22 23.43 -7.27
C ARG A 736 10.95 23.70 -8.75
N PHE A 737 9.77 24.23 -9.03
CA PHE A 737 9.41 24.73 -10.35
C PHE A 737 9.44 26.26 -10.34
N ALA A 738 10.05 26.85 -11.37
CA ALA A 738 10.20 28.28 -11.57
C ALA A 738 9.79 28.66 -12.99
N GLU A 739 8.92 29.65 -13.13
CA GLU A 739 8.68 30.27 -14.44
C GLU A 739 9.76 31.33 -14.70
N LEU A 740 10.46 31.21 -15.84
CA LEU A 740 11.56 32.09 -16.23
C LEU A 740 11.01 33.42 -16.79
N LYS A 741 10.61 34.31 -15.88
CA LYS A 741 10.24 35.71 -16.13
C LYS A 741 11.06 36.63 -15.23
N ASP A 742 12.20 37.09 -15.74
CA ASP A 742 13.15 38.16 -15.35
C ASP A 742 13.44 38.53 -13.88
N THR A 743 12.78 37.94 -12.88
CA THR A 743 13.00 38.16 -11.43
C THR A 743 12.65 36.94 -10.57
N ASN A 744 11.85 35.99 -11.07
CA ASN A 744 11.38 34.85 -10.28
C ASN A 744 12.49 33.85 -9.92
N VAL A 745 13.45 33.61 -10.83
CA VAL A 745 14.51 32.60 -10.63
C VAL A 745 15.41 32.98 -9.46
N LEU A 746 15.73 34.27 -9.31
CA LEU A 746 16.54 34.79 -8.20
C LEU A 746 15.86 34.53 -6.84
N ASN A 747 14.57 34.84 -6.72
CA ASN A 747 13.81 34.63 -5.50
C ASN A 747 13.73 33.14 -5.15
N ILE A 748 13.52 32.27 -6.15
CA ILE A 748 13.44 30.82 -5.94
C ILE A 748 14.79 30.24 -5.53
N ILE A 749 15.90 30.72 -6.09
CA ILE A 749 17.25 30.34 -5.67
C ILE A 749 17.53 30.82 -4.24
N LYS A 750 17.12 32.05 -3.92
CA LYS A 750 17.24 32.60 -2.57
C LYS A 750 16.45 31.76 -1.56
N GLU A 751 15.19 31.45 -1.85
CA GLU A 751 14.35 30.60 -1.00
C GLU A 751 14.95 29.19 -0.87
N ALA A 752 15.46 28.60 -1.96
CA ALA A 752 16.12 27.29 -1.93
C ALA A 752 17.40 27.32 -1.07
N TYR A 753 18.18 28.40 -1.17
CA TYR A 753 19.36 28.61 -0.32
C TYR A 753 18.98 28.83 1.15
N GLU A 754 17.97 29.67 1.43
CA GLU A 754 17.47 29.94 2.78
C GLU A 754 16.85 28.69 3.42
N GLU A 755 16.15 27.86 2.65
CA GLU A 755 15.64 26.56 3.12
C GLU A 755 16.79 25.62 3.48
N LEU A 756 17.83 25.53 2.63
CA LEU A 756 19.06 24.79 2.94
C LEU A 756 19.84 25.39 4.12
N ALA A 757 19.74 26.70 4.32
CA ALA A 757 20.45 27.42 5.38
C ALA A 757 19.77 27.30 6.73
N ASN A 758 18.44 27.31 6.74
CA ASN A 758 17.62 27.49 7.93
C ASN A 758 16.85 26.23 8.30
N SER A 759 17.02 25.12 7.58
CA SER A 759 16.49 23.81 7.98
C SER A 759 17.60 22.78 8.07
N ILE A 760 17.56 21.97 9.12
CA ILE A 760 18.45 20.82 9.29
C ILE A 760 17.61 19.55 9.34
N GLU A 761 17.96 18.58 8.52
CA GLU A 761 17.38 17.24 8.54
C GLU A 761 18.44 16.27 9.06
N MET A 762 18.10 15.38 9.99
CA MET A 762 19.05 14.47 10.64
C MET A 762 18.82 13.04 10.16
N LYS A 763 19.85 12.41 9.59
CA LYS A 763 19.93 10.97 9.28
C LYS A 763 20.79 10.26 10.30
N PHE A 764 20.48 9.01 10.60
CA PHE A 764 21.34 8.17 11.44
C PHE A 764 21.53 6.79 10.81
N GLU A 765 22.72 6.23 11.02
CA GLU A 765 23.12 4.89 10.66
C GLU A 765 23.45 4.13 11.95
N ALA A 766 22.73 3.03 12.21
CA ALA A 766 22.93 2.19 13.38
C ALA A 766 22.72 0.71 13.02
N PRO A 767 23.50 -0.22 13.61
CA PRO A 767 23.23 -1.66 13.56
C PRO A 767 21.83 -2.05 14.09
N SER A 768 21.30 -3.17 13.61
CA SER A 768 19.95 -3.65 13.94
C SER A 768 19.71 -3.97 15.42
N ASN A 769 20.77 -4.18 16.20
CA ASN A 769 20.71 -4.41 17.65
C ASN A 769 20.68 -3.10 18.46
N ILE A 770 20.73 -1.94 17.82
CA ILE A 770 20.78 -0.63 18.46
C ILE A 770 19.56 0.20 18.03
N GLU A 771 18.86 0.76 19.01
CA GLU A 771 17.77 1.71 18.84
C GLU A 771 18.26 3.13 19.13
N VAL A 772 17.95 4.06 18.24
CA VAL A 772 18.29 5.48 18.40
C VAL A 772 16.99 6.28 18.34
N LYS A 773 16.78 7.12 19.35
CA LYS A 773 15.72 8.13 19.39
C LYS A 773 16.40 9.50 19.43
N ILE A 774 15.84 10.49 18.76
CA ILE A 774 16.34 11.87 18.81
C ILE A 774 15.20 12.69 19.40
N ASP A 775 15.43 13.23 20.60
CA ASP A 775 14.51 14.09 21.32
C ASP A 775 14.64 15.51 20.79
N GLN A 776 13.79 15.87 19.84
CA GLN A 776 13.47 17.26 19.57
C GLN A 776 11.99 17.45 19.21
N ASP A 777 11.50 18.61 19.63
CA ASP A 777 10.12 19.07 19.53
C ASP A 777 9.72 19.31 18.06
N CYS A 778 9.39 18.24 17.34
CA CYS A 778 8.69 18.25 16.05
C CYS A 778 7.18 18.16 16.34
N ALA A 779 6.65 19.12 17.12
CA ALA A 779 5.30 19.09 17.68
C ALA A 779 4.26 18.66 16.62
N SER A 780 3.76 17.42 16.75
CA SER A 780 2.88 16.66 15.85
C SER A 780 3.49 16.06 14.56
N LYS A 781 4.28 14.97 14.69
CA LYS A 781 4.30 13.72 13.86
C LYS A 781 5.69 13.04 13.95
N PRO A 782 5.79 11.70 14.04
CA PRO A 782 7.09 11.02 13.96
C PRO A 782 7.55 10.90 12.48
N ALA A 783 7.89 12.00 11.81
CA ALA A 783 8.45 11.93 10.46
C ALA A 783 9.88 11.39 10.48
N ARG A 784 10.24 10.55 9.48
CA ARG A 784 11.62 10.04 9.26
C ARG A 784 12.64 11.16 8.99
N ASN A 785 12.15 12.35 8.64
CA ASN A 785 12.93 13.53 8.28
C ASN A 785 12.36 14.72 9.08
N CYS A 786 12.82 14.93 10.32
CA CYS A 786 12.46 16.15 11.02
C CYS A 786 13.32 17.28 10.45
N LYS A 787 12.71 18.16 9.65
CA LYS A 787 13.28 19.45 9.27
C LYS A 787 13.13 20.38 10.46
N VAL A 788 14.22 20.67 11.15
CA VAL A 788 14.20 21.58 12.27
C VAL A 788 14.52 22.99 11.77
N PRO A 789 13.54 23.91 11.75
CA PRO A 789 13.82 25.29 11.38
C PRO A 789 14.71 25.91 12.46
N HIS A 790 15.76 26.59 12.03
CA HIS A 790 16.69 27.27 12.91
C HIS A 790 17.10 28.59 12.28
N LYS A 791 17.27 29.62 13.12
CA LYS A 791 17.82 30.93 12.73
C LYS A 791 19.16 31.19 13.44
N GLY A 792 19.66 30.20 14.19
CA GLY A 792 20.80 30.30 15.08
C GLY A 792 21.27 28.93 15.57
N ASN A 793 21.96 28.89 16.71
CA ASN A 793 22.42 27.64 17.30
C ASN A 793 21.24 26.83 17.88
N ILE A 794 21.27 25.51 17.68
CA ILE A 794 20.24 24.60 18.20
C ILE A 794 20.88 23.38 18.86
N THR A 795 20.38 22.99 20.03
CA THR A 795 20.81 21.79 20.75
C THR A 795 19.75 20.70 20.63
N VAL A 796 20.17 19.55 20.13
CA VAL A 796 19.38 18.34 19.88
C VAL A 796 19.76 17.30 20.93
N SER A 797 18.78 16.76 21.64
CA SER A 797 19.00 15.64 22.56
C SER A 797 18.65 14.33 21.85
N GLY A 798 19.21 13.22 22.29
CA GLY A 798 18.90 11.90 21.76
C GLY A 798 19.17 10.80 22.77
N THR A 799 18.60 9.64 22.52
CA THR A 799 18.71 8.44 23.36
C THR A 799 19.16 7.26 22.52
N VAL A 800 20.20 6.55 22.95
CA VAL A 800 20.64 5.27 22.39
C VAL A 800 20.28 4.14 23.34
N LYS A 801 19.64 3.08 22.84
CA LYS A 801 19.30 1.86 23.60
C LYS A 801 19.78 0.63 22.84
N VAL A 802 20.63 -0.18 23.46
CA VAL A 802 21.04 -1.47 22.88
C VAL A 802 19.99 -2.51 23.23
N LYS A 803 19.42 -3.19 22.22
CA LYS A 803 18.36 -4.19 22.41
C LYS A 803 18.91 -5.54 22.83
N TYR A 804 20.02 -5.96 22.24
CA TYR A 804 20.68 -7.24 22.50
C TYR A 804 22.15 -7.16 22.14
N CYS A 805 22.94 -8.10 22.67
CA CYS A 805 24.34 -8.28 22.34
C CYS A 805 24.52 -8.81 20.92
N ALA A 806 25.48 -8.29 20.17
CA ALA A 806 25.74 -8.73 18.81
C ALA A 806 26.27 -10.18 18.77
N ASP A 807 25.76 -10.96 17.81
CA ASP A 807 26.14 -12.36 17.60
C ASP A 807 27.57 -12.50 17.02
N ASP A 808 28.04 -11.49 16.26
CA ASP A 808 29.38 -11.41 15.69
C ASP A 808 30.29 -10.47 16.52
N PRO A 809 31.36 -10.97 17.16
CA PRO A 809 32.28 -10.15 17.94
C PRO A 809 33.09 -9.13 17.10
N ASN A 810 33.12 -9.26 15.76
CA ASN A 810 33.79 -8.30 14.87
C ASN A 810 32.88 -7.17 14.40
N GLN A 811 31.58 -7.21 14.72
CA GLN A 811 30.63 -6.17 14.33
C GLN A 811 30.89 -4.87 15.09
N LYS A 812 31.20 -3.78 14.36
CA LYS A 812 31.41 -2.46 14.96
C LYS A 812 30.13 -1.93 15.62
N GLN A 813 30.13 -1.82 16.94
CA GLN A 813 29.05 -1.24 17.74
C GLN A 813 29.17 0.30 17.73
N GLN A 814 28.73 0.94 16.65
CA GLN A 814 28.78 2.41 16.52
C GLN A 814 27.52 2.97 15.88
N VAL A 815 27.14 4.18 16.29
CA VAL A 815 26.04 4.95 15.69
C VAL A 815 26.65 6.18 15.03
N LYS A 816 26.31 6.42 13.75
CA LYS A 816 26.73 7.61 13.02
C LYS A 816 25.53 8.48 12.74
N ILE A 817 25.57 9.74 13.15
CA ILE A 817 24.48 10.71 12.97
C ILE A 817 24.98 11.82 12.05
N ASN A 818 24.33 11.98 10.90
CA ASN A 818 24.70 12.92 9.86
C ASN A 818 23.55 13.91 9.62
N PRO A 819 23.83 15.21 9.57
CA PRO A 819 22.92 16.19 9.01
C PRO A 819 22.89 16.02 7.49
N VAL A 820 21.70 15.98 6.90
CA VAL A 820 21.53 15.87 5.45
C VAL A 820 22.14 17.09 4.78
N GLY A 821 23.11 16.87 3.89
CA GLY A 821 23.75 17.94 3.13
C GLY A 821 24.95 18.60 3.78
N LEU A 822 25.40 18.11 4.94
CA LEU A 822 26.60 18.59 5.60
C LEU A 822 27.58 17.43 5.77
N SER A 823 28.89 17.71 5.62
CA SER A 823 29.95 16.71 5.76
C SER A 823 30.24 16.32 7.22
N ASP A 824 29.83 17.18 8.14
CA ASP A 824 29.99 16.98 9.58
C ASP A 824 29.11 15.84 10.09
N HIS A 825 29.58 15.13 11.11
CA HIS A 825 28.84 14.03 11.71
C HIS A 825 29.20 13.86 13.18
N LEU A 826 28.28 13.24 13.92
CA LEU A 826 28.53 12.73 15.26
C LEU A 826 28.70 11.21 15.18
N LEU A 827 29.84 10.71 15.64
CA LEU A 827 30.12 9.28 15.78
C LEU A 827 30.05 8.86 17.25
N ILE A 828 29.21 7.88 17.57
CA ILE A 828 29.04 7.35 18.91
C ILE A 828 29.58 5.91 18.94
N HIS A 829 30.68 5.69 19.65
CA HIS A 829 31.25 4.37 19.91
C HIS A 829 30.60 3.74 21.14
N LEU A 830 29.98 2.58 20.98
CA LEU A 830 29.31 1.86 22.05
C LEU A 830 30.20 0.69 22.53
N ASP A 831 30.58 0.73 23.80
CA ASP A 831 31.20 -0.37 24.53
C ASP A 831 30.07 -1.10 25.26
N VAL A 832 29.57 -2.19 24.66
CA VAL A 832 28.38 -2.91 25.13
C VAL A 832 28.79 -3.98 26.14
N GLU A 833 28.32 -3.87 27.37
CA GLU A 833 28.62 -4.81 28.46
C GLU A 833 27.81 -6.11 28.32
N CYS A 834 28.33 -7.03 27.51
CA CYS A 834 27.73 -8.34 27.22
C CYS A 834 28.34 -9.50 28.03
N GLN A 835 29.47 -9.26 28.69
CA GLN A 835 30.21 -10.27 29.44
C GLN A 835 30.74 -9.64 30.73
N CYS A 836 30.63 -10.36 31.86
CA CYS A 836 31.10 -9.84 33.14
C CYS A 836 32.64 -9.81 33.20
N ASP A 837 33.23 -8.86 33.93
CA ASP A 837 34.68 -8.78 34.12
C ASP A 837 35.25 -10.04 34.78
N CYS A 838 34.51 -10.65 35.71
CA CYS A 838 34.87 -11.92 36.31
C CYS A 838 34.88 -13.10 35.30
N GLU A 839 34.16 -13.00 34.17
CA GLU A 839 34.15 -14.00 33.09
C GLU A 839 35.32 -13.80 32.11
N LYS A 840 35.90 -12.59 32.05
CA LYS A 840 37.04 -12.26 31.18
C LYS A 840 38.35 -12.88 31.68
N ALA A 841 38.44 -13.24 32.97
CA ALA A 841 39.58 -13.96 33.54
C ALA A 841 39.64 -15.41 33.01
N LYS A 842 40.76 -15.82 32.40
CA LYS A 842 40.82 -17.08 31.62
C LYS A 842 41.26 -18.33 32.39
N SER A 843 41.61 -18.28 33.68
CA SER A 843 42.03 -19.48 34.43
C SER A 843 42.04 -19.26 35.95
N GLY A 844 41.51 -20.21 36.72
CA GLY A 844 41.65 -20.28 38.18
C GLY A 844 42.32 -21.58 38.64
N ALA A 845 42.81 -21.63 39.88
CA ALA A 845 43.30 -22.86 40.51
C ALA A 845 42.15 -23.88 40.68
N LYS A 846 42.47 -25.17 40.68
CA LYS A 846 41.49 -26.24 40.90
C LYS A 846 40.76 -26.00 42.22
N ALA A 847 39.43 -26.05 42.18
CA ALA A 847 38.61 -25.91 43.36
C ALA A 847 38.06 -27.28 43.79
N SER A 848 38.31 -27.67 45.04
CA SER A 848 37.75 -28.87 45.67
C SER A 848 36.22 -28.90 45.54
N ASP A 849 35.58 -27.75 45.68
CA ASP A 849 34.11 -27.64 45.58
C ASP A 849 33.59 -27.87 44.15
N CYS A 850 34.47 -27.79 43.15
CA CYS A 850 34.23 -28.20 41.76
C CYS A 850 34.81 -29.60 41.46
N ASN A 851 34.90 -30.47 42.48
CA ASN A 851 35.42 -31.84 42.40
C ASN A 851 36.85 -31.94 41.80
N ASP A 852 37.69 -30.91 42.00
CA ASP A 852 39.03 -30.78 41.39
C ASP A 852 39.06 -30.89 39.85
N ALA A 853 37.88 -30.83 39.24
CA ALA A 853 37.61 -30.98 37.81
C ALA A 853 37.14 -29.65 37.18
N GLY A 854 37.31 -28.55 37.91
CA GLY A 854 37.05 -27.19 37.47
C GLY A 854 37.63 -26.15 38.41
N PHE A 855 37.35 -24.88 38.11
CA PHE A 855 37.68 -23.73 38.96
C PHE A 855 36.46 -22.83 39.12
N ILE A 856 36.43 -22.01 40.17
CA ILE A 856 35.33 -21.08 40.41
C ILE A 856 35.52 -19.82 39.55
N GLN A 857 34.51 -19.48 38.75
CA GLN A 857 34.44 -18.27 37.94
C GLN A 857 33.09 -17.59 38.17
N CYS A 858 33.10 -16.32 38.58
CA CYS A 858 31.88 -15.55 38.91
C CYS A 858 30.95 -16.24 39.91
N GLY A 859 31.50 -17.02 40.85
CA GLY A 859 30.71 -17.76 41.84
C GLY A 859 30.11 -19.06 41.33
N ILE A 860 30.41 -19.53 40.12
CA ILE A 860 29.99 -20.85 39.62
C ILE A 860 31.19 -21.71 39.22
N CYS A 861 31.04 -23.03 39.23
CA CYS A 861 32.09 -23.94 38.77
C CYS A 861 32.18 -23.92 37.24
N LYS A 862 33.34 -23.52 36.72
CA LYS A 862 33.71 -23.71 35.32
C LYS A 862 34.57 -24.96 35.19
N CYS A 863 34.00 -25.98 34.59
CA CYS A 863 34.61 -27.29 34.49
C CYS A 863 35.71 -27.34 33.43
N PHE A 864 36.75 -28.14 33.67
CA PHE A 864 37.76 -28.45 32.66
C PHE A 864 37.16 -29.32 31.56
N PRO A 865 37.75 -29.32 30.34
CA PRO A 865 37.29 -30.16 29.24
C PRO A 865 37.19 -31.64 29.65
N GLY A 866 36.00 -32.23 29.48
CA GLY A 866 35.69 -33.61 29.88
C GLY A 866 34.78 -33.73 31.11
N SER A 867 34.69 -32.68 31.93
CA SER A 867 33.83 -32.63 33.12
C SER A 867 32.73 -31.57 32.97
N TYR A 868 31.54 -31.82 33.51
CA TYR A 868 30.39 -30.91 33.41
C TYR A 868 29.40 -31.09 34.59
N GLY A 869 28.39 -30.23 34.69
CA GLY A 869 27.43 -30.17 35.80
C GLY A 869 27.78 -29.10 36.84
N VAL A 870 26.84 -28.79 37.76
CA VAL A 870 26.95 -27.66 38.71
C VAL A 870 28.21 -27.66 39.57
N ASN A 871 28.77 -28.84 39.86
CA ASN A 871 30.02 -29.01 40.62
C ASN A 871 31.08 -29.79 39.80
N CYS A 872 30.96 -29.88 38.48
CA CYS A 872 31.89 -30.61 37.60
C CYS A 872 32.04 -32.12 37.88
N ARG A 873 31.05 -32.73 38.53
CA ARG A 873 31.05 -34.15 38.89
C ARG A 873 30.87 -35.09 37.69
N CYS A 874 30.20 -34.65 36.63
CA CYS A 874 29.80 -35.53 35.53
C CYS A 874 30.96 -35.69 34.53
N ASN A 875 31.33 -36.93 34.17
CA ASN A 875 32.42 -37.26 33.24
C ASN A 875 31.97 -38.28 32.18
N GLY A 876 30.98 -37.90 31.35
CA GLY A 876 30.63 -38.58 30.09
C GLY A 876 30.09 -40.02 30.15
N THR A 877 30.08 -40.67 31.32
CA THR A 877 29.76 -42.10 31.48
C THR A 877 28.58 -42.39 32.41
N SER A 878 27.91 -41.38 32.96
CA SER A 878 26.75 -41.58 33.85
C SER A 878 25.47 -41.86 33.03
N THR A 879 25.25 -43.13 32.66
CA THR A 879 23.96 -43.66 32.21
C THR A 879 23.03 -43.94 33.40
N ASP A 880 22.80 -42.95 34.26
CA ASP A 880 21.91 -43.12 35.40
C ASP A 880 20.45 -42.88 34.94
N GLN A 881 19.57 -43.86 35.18
CA GLN A 881 18.16 -43.81 34.76
C GLN A 881 17.44 -42.60 35.40
N THR A 882 17.88 -42.21 36.60
CA THR A 882 17.43 -41.04 37.37
C THR A 882 17.72 -39.70 36.69
N ASP A 883 18.82 -39.57 35.97
CA ASP A 883 19.18 -38.34 35.27
C ASP A 883 18.45 -38.20 33.93
N LYS A 884 18.10 -39.32 33.29
CA LYS A 884 17.23 -39.29 32.09
C LYS A 884 15.80 -38.87 32.41
N GLU A 885 15.31 -39.15 33.62
CA GLU A 885 13.99 -38.69 34.04
C GLU A 885 13.92 -37.18 34.28
N LYS A 886 15.00 -36.57 34.79
CA LYS A 886 15.08 -35.12 35.00
C LYS A 886 15.04 -34.31 33.71
N CYS A 887 15.39 -34.90 32.57
CA CYS A 887 15.35 -34.27 31.25
C CYS A 887 13.99 -34.38 30.54
N LYS A 888 12.95 -34.90 31.19
CA LYS A 888 11.60 -34.96 30.61
C LYS A 888 10.77 -33.79 31.12
N LEU A 889 10.06 -33.12 30.20
CA LEU A 889 9.20 -31.99 30.53
C LEU A 889 8.03 -32.43 31.44
N SER A 890 7.50 -33.63 31.22
CA SER A 890 6.56 -34.33 32.09
C SER A 890 6.99 -35.78 32.34
N LYS A 891 6.64 -36.35 33.50
CA LYS A 891 6.89 -37.77 33.84
C LYS A 891 6.26 -38.74 32.83
N SER A 892 5.23 -38.31 32.11
CA SER A 892 4.54 -39.08 31.07
C SER A 892 5.26 -39.09 29.71
N ASP A 893 6.30 -38.28 29.52
CA ASP A 893 6.91 -38.13 28.21
C ASP A 893 7.77 -39.34 27.84
N ALA A 894 7.62 -39.78 26.58
CA ALA A 894 8.31 -40.97 26.08
C ALA A 894 9.82 -40.74 25.88
N LYS A 895 10.26 -39.49 25.65
CA LYS A 895 11.65 -39.16 25.31
C LYS A 895 12.16 -37.95 26.11
N PRO A 896 13.39 -37.99 26.65
CA PRO A 896 14.02 -36.83 27.26
C PRO A 896 14.34 -35.74 26.21
N CYS A 897 14.39 -34.48 26.64
CA CYS A 897 14.65 -33.30 25.80
C CYS A 897 13.72 -33.17 24.60
N SER A 898 12.45 -33.55 24.79
CA SER A 898 11.43 -33.56 23.74
C SER A 898 11.83 -34.38 22.49
N GLY A 899 12.85 -35.26 22.61
CA GLY A 899 13.45 -35.97 21.49
C GLY A 899 14.24 -35.10 20.50
N ARG A 900 14.48 -33.82 20.82
CA ARG A 900 15.09 -32.80 19.94
C ARG A 900 16.42 -32.26 20.47
N GLY A 901 16.95 -32.87 21.52
CA GLY A 901 18.27 -32.58 22.09
C GLY A 901 18.86 -33.79 22.82
N TYR A 902 20.03 -33.61 23.40
CA TYR A 902 20.77 -34.64 24.14
C TYR A 902 20.71 -34.39 25.64
N CYS A 903 20.14 -35.33 26.40
CA CYS A 903 20.13 -35.29 27.86
C CYS A 903 21.49 -35.69 28.42
N SER A 904 22.14 -34.78 29.16
CA SER A 904 23.46 -34.99 29.76
C SER A 904 23.44 -34.53 31.22
N CYS A 905 23.53 -35.49 32.15
CA CYS A 905 23.51 -35.25 33.61
C CYS A 905 22.28 -34.46 34.11
N GLY A 906 21.09 -34.80 33.61
CA GLY A 906 19.82 -34.18 34.02
C GLY A 906 19.48 -32.85 33.34
N ILE A 907 20.29 -32.40 32.37
CA ILE A 907 20.09 -31.15 31.61
C ILE A 907 20.10 -31.45 30.11
N CYS A 908 19.22 -30.80 29.34
CA CYS A 908 19.19 -30.92 27.89
C CYS A 908 20.23 -30.02 27.21
N THR A 909 20.99 -30.60 26.28
CA THR A 909 22.07 -29.92 25.55
C THR A 909 21.96 -30.19 24.06
N LYS A 910 22.52 -29.30 23.22
CA LYS A 910 22.51 -29.42 21.75
C LYS A 910 21.10 -29.63 21.17
N CYS A 911 20.19 -28.70 21.45
CA CYS A 911 18.90 -28.66 20.75
C CYS A 911 19.15 -28.57 19.23
N GLN A 912 18.35 -29.29 18.45
CA GLN A 912 18.39 -29.24 16.99
C GLN A 912 18.19 -27.80 16.49
N ARG A 913 18.79 -27.43 15.35
CA ARG A 913 18.66 -26.08 14.78
C ARG A 913 17.18 -25.73 14.58
N GLY A 914 16.77 -24.57 15.09
CA GLY A 914 15.37 -24.12 15.07
C GLY A 914 14.57 -24.50 16.32
N TYR A 915 15.21 -25.06 17.36
CA TYR A 915 14.56 -25.40 18.63
C TYR A 915 15.31 -24.81 19.83
N SER A 916 14.56 -24.36 20.84
CA SER A 916 15.10 -23.78 22.09
C SER A 916 14.28 -24.20 23.33
N GLY A 917 14.74 -23.81 24.52
CA GLY A 917 14.12 -24.16 25.81
C GLY A 917 14.95 -25.13 26.65
N ASP A 918 14.65 -25.21 27.95
CA ASP A 918 15.40 -26.02 28.93
C ASP A 918 15.26 -27.54 28.66
N PHE A 919 14.24 -27.92 27.90
CA PHE A 919 13.95 -29.28 27.43
C PHE A 919 13.86 -29.38 25.89
N CYS A 920 14.40 -28.40 25.16
CA CYS A 920 14.30 -28.27 23.69
C CYS A 920 12.83 -28.32 23.17
N GLU A 921 11.91 -27.75 23.94
CA GLU A 921 10.47 -27.84 23.75
C GLU A 921 9.90 -26.79 22.78
N PHE A 922 10.59 -25.66 22.57
CA PHE A 922 10.11 -24.57 21.73
C PHE A 922 10.62 -24.71 20.29
N ASP A 923 9.72 -24.52 19.32
CA ASP A 923 10.03 -24.44 17.89
C ASP A 923 10.17 -22.96 17.47
N ASP A 924 11.40 -22.54 17.23
CA ASP A 924 11.77 -21.17 16.82
C ASP A 924 11.64 -20.93 15.32
N THR A 925 11.10 -21.89 14.56
CA THR A 925 10.74 -21.73 13.14
C THR A 925 9.24 -21.52 12.93
N SER A 926 8.44 -21.66 13.98
CA SER A 926 6.97 -21.67 13.93
C SER A 926 6.31 -20.35 14.41
N CYS A 927 6.98 -19.21 14.28
CA CYS A 927 6.39 -17.92 14.65
C CYS A 927 5.24 -17.48 13.71
N PRO A 928 4.22 -16.75 14.23
CA PRO A 928 3.14 -16.19 13.43
C PRO A 928 3.67 -15.41 12.22
N ARG A 929 3.32 -15.86 11.01
CA ARG A 929 3.69 -15.25 9.71
C ARG A 929 5.18 -14.89 9.56
N GLN A 930 6.10 -15.62 10.19
CA GLN A 930 7.53 -15.28 10.23
C GLN A 930 7.79 -13.80 10.61
N CYS A 931 6.99 -13.28 11.55
CA CYS A 931 7.05 -11.90 12.00
C CYS A 931 6.89 -10.87 10.87
N SER A 932 6.15 -11.24 9.81
CA SER A 932 5.87 -10.42 8.63
C SER A 932 7.11 -9.84 7.94
N GLY A 933 8.29 -10.43 8.16
CA GLY A 933 9.58 -9.89 7.71
C GLY A 933 10.05 -8.66 8.50
N ASN A 934 9.29 -8.23 9.50
CA ASN A 934 9.50 -7.05 10.32
C ASN A 934 9.86 -7.41 11.77
N GLY A 935 10.46 -8.58 12.03
CA GLY A 935 10.91 -8.96 13.38
C GLY A 935 11.71 -10.27 13.42
N ARG A 936 12.28 -10.59 14.60
CA ARG A 936 13.05 -11.83 14.87
C ARG A 936 12.20 -12.82 15.67
N CYS A 937 12.22 -14.10 15.30
CA CYS A 937 11.50 -15.16 16.01
C CYS A 937 12.38 -15.77 17.12
N THR A 938 11.89 -15.78 18.37
CA THR A 938 12.51 -16.53 19.47
C THR A 938 11.45 -17.08 20.43
N ARG A 939 11.58 -18.34 20.84
CA ARG A 939 10.62 -19.08 21.69
C ARG A 939 9.19 -19.05 21.15
N GLY A 940 9.04 -19.18 19.82
CA GLY A 940 7.75 -19.13 19.13
C GLY A 940 7.03 -17.76 19.14
N ARG A 941 7.72 -16.67 19.52
CA ARG A 941 7.19 -15.30 19.54
C ARG A 941 8.01 -14.35 18.67
N CYS A 942 7.33 -13.35 18.11
CA CYS A 942 7.94 -12.33 17.28
C CYS A 942 8.41 -11.13 18.09
N HIS A 943 9.68 -10.76 17.90
CA HIS A 943 10.27 -9.54 18.42
C HIS A 943 10.40 -8.53 17.28
N CYS A 944 9.56 -7.51 17.30
CA CYS A 944 9.40 -6.60 16.16
C CYS A 944 10.52 -5.59 15.98
N ASN A 945 10.79 -5.28 14.72
CA ASN A 945 11.62 -4.19 14.27
C ASN A 945 10.98 -2.85 14.68
N PRO A 946 11.78 -1.77 14.81
CA PRO A 946 11.24 -0.46 15.21
C PRO A 946 10.07 0.00 14.34
N TYR A 947 9.07 0.63 14.98
CA TYR A 947 7.82 1.13 14.38
C TYR A 947 6.83 0.06 13.91
N TRP A 948 7.12 -1.21 14.21
CA TRP A 948 6.23 -2.33 13.98
C TRP A 948 5.85 -2.97 15.29
N SER A 949 4.58 -3.30 15.45
CA SER A 949 4.06 -4.02 16.61
C SER A 949 2.99 -5.03 16.22
N GLY A 950 2.40 -5.69 17.22
CA GLY A 950 1.53 -6.83 17.04
C GLY A 950 2.26 -8.17 17.12
N ILE A 951 1.49 -9.26 17.29
CA ILE A 951 1.99 -10.62 17.53
C ILE A 951 2.87 -11.19 16.41
N ASP A 952 2.84 -10.54 15.24
CA ASP A 952 3.56 -10.90 14.03
C ASP A 952 4.22 -9.69 13.35
N CYS A 953 4.33 -8.55 14.04
CA CYS A 953 5.00 -7.32 13.57
C CYS A 953 4.39 -6.69 12.29
N SER A 954 3.06 -6.79 12.14
CA SER A 954 2.34 -6.27 10.97
C SER A 954 1.74 -4.87 11.15
N CYS A 955 1.66 -4.32 12.37
CA CYS A 955 1.05 -3.03 12.64
C CYS A 955 2.10 -1.91 12.65
N TYR A 956 1.92 -0.90 11.81
CA TYR A 956 2.80 0.28 11.75
C TYR A 956 2.36 1.33 12.78
N GLU A 957 3.21 1.67 13.74
CA GLU A 957 2.82 2.45 14.93
C GLU A 957 2.77 3.97 14.72
N LYS A 958 3.13 4.49 13.54
CA LYS A 958 3.12 5.93 13.30
C LYS A 958 1.71 6.45 12.97
N THR A 959 1.39 7.63 13.51
CA THR A 959 0.10 8.31 13.35
C THR A 959 0.11 9.39 12.26
N ASP A 960 1.23 9.54 11.55
CA ASP A 960 1.46 10.54 10.52
C ASP A 960 0.48 10.44 9.34
N ALA A 961 0.08 9.22 8.99
CA ALA A 961 -0.89 8.91 7.95
C ALA A 961 -2.36 9.15 8.36
N CYS A 962 -2.65 9.47 9.63
CA CYS A 962 -4.02 9.63 10.17
C CYS A 962 -4.41 11.07 10.51
N ILE A 963 -3.53 12.04 10.29
CA ILE A 963 -3.80 13.45 10.60
C ILE A 963 -4.04 14.17 9.27
N ALA A 964 -5.25 14.68 9.09
CA ALA A 964 -5.63 15.46 7.92
C ALA A 964 -4.74 16.71 7.82
N PRO A 965 -4.31 17.17 6.62
CA PRO A 965 -3.39 18.30 6.51
C PRO A 965 -3.88 19.63 7.12
N TYR A 966 -5.19 19.79 7.28
CA TYR A 966 -5.84 20.99 7.82
C TYR A 966 -6.26 20.84 9.29
N SER A 967 -6.12 19.65 9.88
CA SER A 967 -6.45 19.41 11.28
C SER A 967 -5.20 19.01 12.03
N LYS A 968 -5.00 19.57 13.23
CA LYS A 968 -3.96 19.08 14.15
C LYS A 968 -4.44 17.85 14.93
N GLU A 969 -5.69 17.47 14.74
CA GLU A 969 -6.34 16.38 15.44
C GLU A 969 -6.28 15.11 14.59
N ILE A 970 -5.91 14.01 15.25
CA ILE A 970 -5.90 12.68 14.66
C ILE A 970 -7.34 12.36 14.21
N CYS A 971 -7.50 12.01 12.92
CA CYS A 971 -8.80 11.70 12.33
C CYS A 971 -9.85 12.80 12.53
N SER A 972 -9.41 14.06 12.40
CA SER A 972 -10.25 15.27 12.54
C SER A 972 -11.02 15.34 13.85
N GLY A 973 -10.48 14.73 14.93
CA GLY A 973 -11.10 14.70 16.26
C GLY A 973 -12.30 13.76 16.37
N ARG A 974 -12.64 13.06 15.29
CA ARG A 974 -13.86 12.24 15.13
C ARG A 974 -13.54 10.78 14.89
N GLY A 975 -12.32 10.35 15.22
CA GLY A 975 -11.88 8.97 15.09
C GLY A 975 -10.55 8.72 15.80
N GLU A 976 -10.05 7.50 15.72
CA GLU A 976 -8.78 7.07 16.30
C GLU A 976 -7.87 6.50 15.21
N CYS A 977 -6.56 6.79 15.27
CA CYS A 977 -5.59 6.20 14.34
C CYS A 977 -5.15 4.83 14.80
N LYS A 978 -5.35 3.79 13.97
CA LYS A 978 -4.89 2.42 14.24
C LYS A 978 -4.07 1.90 13.06
N CYS A 979 -2.84 1.49 13.32
CA CYS A 979 -1.88 0.97 12.33
C CYS A 979 -1.67 1.87 11.09
N GLY A 980 -1.72 3.20 11.25
CA GLY A 980 -1.56 4.18 10.17
C GLY A 980 -2.85 4.55 9.41
N THR A 981 -4.03 4.10 9.85
CA THR A 981 -5.33 4.45 9.22
C THR A 981 -6.35 4.96 10.24
N CYS A 982 -7.21 5.91 9.85
CA CYS A 982 -8.28 6.44 10.70
C CYS A 982 -9.48 5.51 10.82
N VAL A 983 -9.95 5.32 12.06
CA VAL A 983 -11.19 4.61 12.39
C VAL A 983 -12.17 5.61 12.99
N CYS A 984 -13.27 5.88 12.28
CA CYS A 984 -14.20 6.95 12.60
C CYS A 984 -15.23 6.59 13.67
N ASN A 985 -15.59 7.56 14.51
CA ASN A 985 -16.58 7.44 15.57
C ASN A 985 -18.02 7.52 15.02
N ALA A 986 -18.99 7.00 15.78
CA ALA A 986 -20.41 7.19 15.50
C ALA A 986 -20.85 8.64 15.75
N VAL A 987 -21.85 9.11 15.00
CA VAL A 987 -22.45 10.43 15.18
C VAL A 987 -23.41 10.39 16.37
N GLU A 988 -23.22 11.27 17.36
CA GLU A 988 -24.02 11.29 18.57
C GLU A 988 -25.50 11.60 18.24
N GLY A 989 -26.43 10.71 18.65
CA GLY A 989 -27.87 10.87 18.43
C GLY A 989 -28.41 10.45 17.05
N LYS A 990 -27.56 9.96 16.13
CA LYS A 990 -27.96 9.40 14.83
C LYS A 990 -27.38 7.99 14.64
N ASN A 991 -28.03 7.15 13.84
CA ASN A 991 -27.57 5.78 13.56
C ASN A 991 -26.56 5.76 12.39
N GLU A 992 -25.63 6.71 12.37
CA GLU A 992 -24.68 6.95 11.27
C GLU A 992 -23.25 7.10 11.84
N THR A 993 -22.23 6.80 11.04
CA THR A 993 -20.82 6.93 11.43
C THR A 993 -20.17 8.03 10.59
N TYR A 994 -19.28 8.82 11.21
CA TYR A 994 -18.44 9.74 10.43
C TYR A 994 -17.67 8.95 9.37
N SER A 995 -17.48 9.52 8.19
CA SER A 995 -16.86 8.82 7.05
C SER A 995 -15.73 9.66 6.44
N GLY A 996 -14.97 9.10 5.50
CA GLY A 996 -13.82 9.77 4.89
C GLY A 996 -12.47 9.30 5.49
N VAL A 997 -11.39 9.53 4.74
CA VAL A 997 -10.03 9.10 5.10
C VAL A 997 -9.60 9.68 6.45
N PHE A 998 -10.16 10.84 6.83
CA PHE A 998 -9.90 11.52 8.09
C PHE A 998 -11.15 11.73 8.95
N CYS A 999 -12.23 10.99 8.71
CA CYS A 999 -13.48 11.09 9.48
C CYS A 999 -14.16 12.48 9.43
N ASP A 1000 -14.02 13.16 8.29
CA ASP A 1000 -14.42 14.53 8.02
C ASP A 1000 -15.67 14.66 7.11
N ASN A 1001 -16.15 13.56 6.55
CA ASN A 1001 -17.30 13.56 5.65
C ASN A 1001 -18.62 13.33 6.42
N CYS A 1002 -19.29 14.44 6.77
CA CYS A 1002 -20.61 14.46 7.40
C CYS A 1002 -21.43 15.71 7.01
N GLU A 1003 -22.75 15.68 7.19
CA GLU A 1003 -23.66 16.76 6.74
C GLU A 1003 -23.48 18.06 7.55
N ALA A 1004 -23.45 17.98 8.89
CA ALA A 1004 -23.13 19.13 9.76
C ALA A 1004 -21.68 19.63 9.58
N CYS A 1005 -20.75 18.73 9.25
CA CYS A 1005 -19.35 19.04 8.95
C CYS A 1005 -19.26 19.85 7.65
N ALA A 1006 -20.11 19.51 6.67
CA ALA A 1006 -20.17 20.20 5.39
C ALA A 1006 -20.73 21.62 5.55
N GLU A 1007 -21.79 21.82 6.34
CA GLU A 1007 -22.31 23.16 6.63
C GLU A 1007 -21.28 24.03 7.39
N GLY A 1008 -20.63 23.47 8.42
CA GLY A 1008 -19.57 24.17 9.15
C GLY A 1008 -18.40 24.56 8.25
N ARG A 1009 -17.95 23.64 7.38
CA ARG A 1009 -16.87 23.90 6.44
C ARG A 1009 -17.27 24.88 5.33
N CYS A 1010 -18.51 24.82 4.83
CA CYS A 1010 -19.03 25.81 3.88
C CYS A 1010 -18.97 27.22 4.47
N LYS A 1011 -19.35 27.38 5.74
CA LYS A 1011 -19.34 28.68 6.44
C LYS A 1011 -17.92 29.20 6.67
N GLU A 1012 -16.97 28.34 7.05
CA GLU A 1012 -15.56 28.73 7.19
C GLU A 1012 -14.95 29.15 5.85
N LEU A 1013 -15.33 28.48 4.76
CA LEU A 1013 -14.80 28.75 3.42
C LEU A 1013 -15.53 29.88 2.68
N GLU A 1014 -16.65 30.39 3.20
CA GLU A 1014 -17.51 31.32 2.47
C GLU A 1014 -16.86 32.69 2.25
N ASP A 1015 -16.12 33.19 3.24
CA ASP A 1015 -15.40 34.47 3.15
C ASP A 1015 -14.19 34.38 2.25
N TYR A 1016 -13.46 33.26 2.32
CA TYR A 1016 -12.34 32.99 1.42
C TYR A 1016 -12.81 32.79 -0.03
N ALA A 1017 -13.89 32.03 -0.24
CA ALA A 1017 -14.50 31.85 -1.56
C ALA A 1017 -15.05 33.17 -2.11
N TYR A 1018 -15.69 33.98 -1.27
CA TYR A 1018 -16.20 35.30 -1.66
C TYR A 1018 -15.08 36.28 -2.03
N CYS A 1019 -14.01 36.32 -1.24
CA CYS A 1019 -12.84 37.12 -1.57
C CYS A 1019 -12.29 36.73 -2.94
N ASN A 1020 -12.11 35.42 -3.18
CA ASN A 1020 -11.62 34.95 -4.48
C ASN A 1020 -12.62 35.24 -5.62
N PHE A 1021 -13.93 35.18 -5.36
CA PHE A 1021 -14.96 35.53 -6.33
C PHE A 1021 -14.95 37.01 -6.71
N MET A 1022 -14.77 37.91 -5.74
CA MET A 1022 -14.67 39.37 -5.98
C MET A 1022 -13.34 39.75 -6.64
N HIS A 1023 -12.27 39.01 -6.30
CA HIS A 1023 -10.92 39.22 -6.82
C HIS A 1023 -10.51 38.06 -7.74
N MET A 1024 -11.31 37.77 -8.78
CA MET A 1024 -11.27 36.58 -9.67
C MET A 1024 -9.89 36.09 -10.18
N ASN A 1025 -8.80 36.85 -9.99
CA ASN A 1025 -7.43 36.50 -10.38
C ASN A 1025 -6.34 36.89 -9.34
N ASP A 1026 -6.69 37.25 -8.12
CA ASP A 1026 -5.73 37.61 -7.07
C ASP A 1026 -5.91 36.73 -5.82
N LYS A 1027 -5.67 35.42 -6.02
CA LYS A 1027 -5.66 34.44 -4.93
C LYS A 1027 -4.66 34.82 -3.84
N ALA A 1028 -3.53 35.42 -4.21
CA ALA A 1028 -2.47 35.84 -3.28
C ALA A 1028 -2.97 36.91 -2.30
N TYR A 1029 -3.80 37.86 -2.76
CA TYR A 1029 -4.47 38.82 -1.89
C TYR A 1029 -5.39 38.15 -0.87
N CYS A 1030 -6.23 37.21 -1.32
CA CYS A 1030 -7.18 36.49 -0.45
C CYS A 1030 -6.50 35.48 0.50
N ASP A 1031 -5.40 34.86 0.06
CA ASP A 1031 -4.54 33.99 0.88
C ASP A 1031 -3.85 34.78 2.01
N LYS A 1032 -3.42 36.02 1.73
CA LYS A 1032 -2.77 36.90 2.71
C LYS A 1032 -3.74 37.43 3.76
N GLN A 1033 -5.01 37.66 3.40
CA GLN A 1033 -6.04 38.09 4.36
C GLN A 1033 -6.55 36.97 5.28
N ASN A 1034 -6.54 35.70 4.83
CA ASN A 1034 -7.09 34.58 5.59
C ASN A 1034 -6.06 33.72 6.34
N ASN A 1035 -4.83 34.22 6.55
CA ASN A 1035 -3.75 33.55 7.28
C ASN A 1035 -3.45 32.10 6.80
N ASP A 1036 -2.73 32.02 5.67
CA ASP A 1036 -2.03 30.85 5.12
C ASP A 1036 -2.90 29.63 4.76
N THR A 1037 -3.79 29.84 3.79
CA THR A 1037 -4.56 28.82 3.06
C THR A 1037 -3.82 28.30 1.81
N SER A 1038 -2.50 28.16 1.86
CA SER A 1038 -1.62 27.81 0.72
C SER A 1038 -1.90 26.43 0.09
N HIS A 1039 -2.55 25.53 0.82
CA HIS A 1039 -3.01 24.21 0.33
C HIS A 1039 -4.41 24.20 -0.30
N ILE A 1040 -5.09 25.36 -0.35
CA ILE A 1040 -6.41 25.48 -0.96
C ILE A 1040 -6.26 25.87 -2.43
N SER A 1041 -6.60 24.97 -3.36
CA SER A 1041 -6.65 25.28 -4.78
C SER A 1041 -8.01 25.83 -5.16
N VAL A 1042 -8.04 27.05 -5.73
CA VAL A 1042 -9.29 27.70 -6.17
C VAL A 1042 -9.41 27.58 -7.68
N ALA A 1043 -10.53 27.07 -8.16
CA ALA A 1043 -10.86 26.97 -9.57
C ALA A 1043 -12.18 27.70 -9.86
N PHE A 1044 -12.30 28.31 -11.04
CA PHE A 1044 -13.55 28.95 -11.47
C PHE A 1044 -14.15 28.19 -12.63
N MET A 1045 -15.43 27.83 -12.53
CA MET A 1045 -16.14 27.04 -13.55
C MET A 1045 -17.47 27.71 -13.90
N SER A 1046 -17.98 27.44 -15.12
CA SER A 1046 -19.31 27.90 -15.52
C SER A 1046 -20.40 27.09 -14.81
N LYS A 1047 -21.63 27.60 -14.77
CA LYS A 1047 -22.81 26.91 -14.23
C LYS A 1047 -23.05 25.53 -14.85
N ALA A 1048 -22.72 25.33 -16.12
CA ALA A 1048 -22.85 24.03 -16.79
C ALA A 1048 -21.76 23.03 -16.36
N ASP A 1049 -20.54 23.51 -16.15
CA ASP A 1049 -19.39 22.65 -15.85
C ASP A 1049 -19.33 22.25 -14.37
N ILE A 1050 -19.74 23.14 -13.45
CA ILE A 1050 -19.78 22.85 -12.00
C ILE A 1050 -20.84 21.79 -11.65
N SER A 1051 -21.85 21.66 -12.51
CA SER A 1051 -22.92 20.66 -12.48
C SER A 1051 -22.54 19.33 -13.15
N GLY A 1052 -21.37 19.26 -13.79
CA GLY A 1052 -20.94 18.14 -14.63
C GLY A 1052 -20.58 16.86 -13.84
N PRO A 1053 -20.59 15.69 -14.51
CA PRO A 1053 -20.38 14.37 -13.88
C PRO A 1053 -18.98 14.19 -13.26
N LYS A 1054 -17.99 15.03 -13.60
CA LYS A 1054 -16.63 15.00 -13.02
C LYS A 1054 -16.56 15.36 -11.53
N LEU A 1055 -17.59 15.99 -10.96
CA LEU A 1055 -17.59 16.49 -9.58
C LEU A 1055 -18.65 15.81 -8.69
N TYR A 1056 -19.15 14.62 -9.01
CA TYR A 1056 -20.24 13.95 -8.27
C TYR A 1056 -20.00 13.75 -6.76
N MET A 1057 -18.74 13.86 -6.28
CA MET A 1057 -18.37 13.73 -4.86
C MET A 1057 -18.13 15.06 -4.12
N ALA A 1058 -18.16 16.21 -4.81
CA ALA A 1058 -17.91 17.53 -4.19
C ALA A 1058 -19.14 18.09 -3.47
N LYS A 1059 -18.95 18.68 -2.28
CA LYS A 1059 -20.04 19.24 -1.46
C LYS A 1059 -20.41 20.65 -1.93
N TRP A 1060 -21.71 20.96 -1.97
CA TRP A 1060 -22.23 22.25 -2.44
C TRP A 1060 -22.34 23.26 -1.30
N CYS A 1061 -21.91 24.49 -1.56
CA CYS A 1061 -22.00 25.63 -0.66
C CYS A 1061 -22.61 26.82 -1.41
N LYS A 1062 -23.28 27.72 -0.67
CA LYS A 1062 -23.84 28.96 -1.21
C LYS A 1062 -23.56 30.12 -0.24
N LYS A 1063 -23.38 31.32 -0.78
CA LYS A 1063 -23.27 32.56 0.00
C LYS A 1063 -24.15 33.64 -0.62
N GLU A 1064 -24.97 34.30 0.19
CA GLU A 1064 -25.81 35.42 -0.23
C GLU A 1064 -24.94 36.68 -0.43
N LEU A 1065 -25.24 37.46 -1.47
CA LEU A 1065 -24.52 38.67 -1.82
C LEU A 1065 -25.34 39.90 -1.40
N ASP A 1066 -24.70 40.90 -0.78
CA ASP A 1066 -25.34 42.11 -0.22
C ASP A 1066 -25.99 43.04 -1.26
N SER A 1067 -25.94 42.72 -2.55
CA SER A 1067 -26.64 43.46 -3.60
C SER A 1067 -28.17 43.25 -3.50
N ASN A 1068 -28.93 44.35 -3.49
CA ASN A 1068 -30.40 44.47 -3.30
C ASN A 1068 -31.35 43.57 -4.16
N ASN A 1069 -30.85 42.58 -4.90
CA ASN A 1069 -31.61 41.66 -5.75
C ASN A 1069 -31.65 40.20 -5.24
N GLY A 1070 -31.15 39.90 -4.03
CA GLY A 1070 -31.21 38.55 -3.44
C GLY A 1070 -30.40 37.49 -4.19
N SER A 1071 -29.35 37.91 -4.91
CA SER A 1071 -28.47 37.01 -5.66
C SER A 1071 -27.50 36.27 -4.74
N TYR A 1072 -27.19 35.01 -5.05
CA TYR A 1072 -26.23 34.21 -4.31
C TYR A 1072 -25.11 33.67 -5.20
N MET A 1073 -23.90 33.54 -4.64
CA MET A 1073 -22.78 32.83 -5.26
C MET A 1073 -22.79 31.36 -4.83
N VAL A 1074 -22.38 30.48 -5.74
CA VAL A 1074 -22.35 29.03 -5.51
C VAL A 1074 -20.91 28.54 -5.66
N PHE A 1075 -20.48 27.68 -4.74
CA PHE A 1075 -19.16 27.05 -4.82
C PHE A 1075 -19.21 25.62 -4.28
N ARG A 1076 -18.25 24.80 -4.68
CA ARG A 1076 -18.10 23.41 -4.22
C ARG A 1076 -16.72 23.20 -3.63
N TYR A 1077 -16.58 22.26 -2.72
CA TYR A 1077 -15.25 21.85 -2.25
C TYR A 1077 -15.08 20.33 -2.25
N GLN A 1078 -13.85 19.87 -2.48
CA GLN A 1078 -13.44 18.46 -2.45
C GLN A 1078 -11.98 18.30 -2.03
N TYR A 1079 -11.61 17.13 -1.53
CA TYR A 1079 -10.22 16.80 -1.20
C TYR A 1079 -9.61 15.94 -2.32
N GLU A 1080 -8.53 16.42 -2.94
CA GLU A 1080 -7.72 15.70 -3.94
C GLU A 1080 -6.35 15.42 -3.30
N ASN A 1081 -5.99 14.15 -3.07
CA ASN A 1081 -4.70 13.76 -2.48
C ASN A 1081 -4.36 14.52 -1.17
N HIS A 1082 -5.39 14.73 -0.33
CA HIS A 1082 -5.31 15.44 0.95
C HIS A 1082 -5.21 16.98 0.85
N ASP A 1083 -5.10 17.56 -0.35
CA ASP A 1083 -5.20 19.01 -0.59
C ASP A 1083 -6.67 19.41 -0.85
N LEU A 1084 -7.08 20.60 -0.38
CA LEU A 1084 -8.46 21.07 -0.49
C LEU A 1084 -8.63 21.86 -1.79
N ARG A 1085 -9.62 21.50 -2.61
CA ARG A 1085 -9.96 22.22 -3.83
C ARG A 1085 -11.33 22.87 -3.69
N ILE A 1086 -11.40 24.18 -3.90
CA ILE A 1086 -12.64 24.97 -3.96
C ILE A 1086 -12.90 25.34 -5.41
N THR A 1087 -14.07 25.00 -5.91
CA THR A 1087 -14.52 25.35 -7.26
C THR A 1087 -15.67 26.34 -7.15
N ILE A 1088 -15.46 27.57 -7.60
CA ILE A 1088 -16.43 28.66 -7.53
C ILE A 1088 -17.13 28.83 -8.87
N GLN A 1089 -18.46 28.95 -8.85
CA GLN A 1089 -19.26 29.24 -10.04
C GLN A 1089 -19.03 30.70 -10.45
N LYS A 1090 -18.75 30.94 -11.74
CA LYS A 1090 -18.52 32.30 -12.26
C LYS A 1090 -19.80 33.13 -12.32
N GLU A 1091 -20.94 32.52 -12.60
CA GLU A 1091 -22.23 33.20 -12.73
C GLU A 1091 -22.97 33.23 -11.38
N THR A 1092 -23.46 34.41 -10.97
CA THR A 1092 -24.36 34.55 -9.81
C THR A 1092 -25.74 33.99 -10.12
N GLU A 1093 -26.38 33.34 -9.15
CA GLU A 1093 -27.75 32.88 -9.30
C GLU A 1093 -28.74 33.88 -8.68
N ILE A 1094 -29.85 34.11 -9.37
CA ILE A 1094 -30.96 34.95 -8.93
C ILE A 1094 -32.14 34.01 -8.66
N PRO A 1095 -32.93 34.19 -7.58
CA PRO A 1095 -34.11 33.38 -7.33
C PRO A 1095 -35.08 33.44 -8.53
N PRO A 1096 -35.59 32.30 -9.02
CA PRO A 1096 -36.49 32.28 -10.17
C PRO A 1096 -37.86 32.86 -9.81
N GLU A 1097 -38.41 33.72 -10.67
CA GLU A 1097 -39.81 34.15 -10.58
C GLU A 1097 -40.72 32.95 -10.87
N ALA A 1098 -41.61 32.62 -9.92
CA ALA A 1098 -42.48 31.45 -10.03
C ALA A 1098 -43.42 31.57 -11.25
N ASN A 1099 -43.26 30.67 -12.22
CA ASN A 1099 -44.13 30.61 -13.39
C ASN A 1099 -45.47 29.94 -13.05
N ILE A 1100 -46.49 30.77 -12.79
CA ILE A 1100 -47.86 30.35 -12.43
C ILE A 1100 -48.46 29.31 -13.41
N TRP A 1101 -48.01 29.30 -14.66
CA TRP A 1101 -48.51 28.38 -15.68
C TRP A 1101 -48.11 26.92 -15.45
N VAL A 1102 -47.05 26.63 -14.68
CA VAL A 1102 -46.67 25.24 -14.33
C VAL A 1102 -47.69 24.64 -13.36
N ALA A 1103 -48.10 25.40 -12.36
CA ALA A 1103 -49.15 24.97 -11.43
C ALA A 1103 -50.49 24.78 -12.15
N VAL A 1104 -50.88 25.71 -13.02
CA VAL A 1104 -52.11 25.61 -13.83
C VAL A 1104 -52.06 24.43 -14.81
N GLY A 1105 -50.93 24.25 -15.50
CA GLY A 1105 -50.74 23.16 -16.47
C GLY A 1105 -50.77 21.78 -15.82
N SER A 1106 -50.18 21.63 -14.63
CA SER A 1106 -50.23 20.37 -13.87
C SER A 1106 -51.65 19.99 -13.44
N ALA A 1107 -52.47 20.97 -13.05
CA ALA A 1107 -53.87 20.74 -12.71
C ALA A 1107 -54.71 20.32 -13.93
N ILE A 1108 -54.52 20.98 -15.08
CA ILE A 1108 -55.22 20.63 -16.34
C ILE A 1108 -54.80 19.23 -16.82
N GLY A 1109 -53.50 18.91 -16.75
CA GLY A 1109 -52.98 17.60 -17.12
C GLY A 1109 -53.54 16.46 -16.28
N LEU A 1110 -53.70 16.67 -14.97
CA LEU A 1110 -54.30 15.67 -14.07
C LEU A 1110 -55.77 15.38 -14.44
N VAL A 1111 -56.55 16.41 -14.75
CA VAL A 1111 -57.96 16.26 -15.15
C VAL A 1111 -58.08 15.50 -16.48
N LEU A 1112 -57.23 15.82 -17.47
CA LEU A 1112 -57.22 15.13 -18.75
C LEU A 1112 -56.81 13.65 -18.60
N LEU A 1113 -55.82 13.36 -17.75
CA LEU A 1113 -55.36 11.99 -17.49
C LEU A 1113 -56.46 11.13 -16.85
N ILE A 1114 -57.18 11.67 -15.87
CA ILE A 1114 -58.32 10.98 -15.25
C ILE A 1114 -59.40 10.70 -16.31
N GLY A 1115 -59.71 11.67 -17.17
CA GLY A 1115 -60.68 11.49 -18.27
C GLY A 1115 -60.28 10.36 -19.23
N ILE A 1116 -59.02 10.34 -19.67
CA ILE A 1116 -58.51 9.30 -20.58
C ILE A 1116 -58.56 7.92 -19.92
N LEU A 1117 -58.14 7.81 -18.66
CA LEU A 1117 -58.18 6.54 -17.91
C LEU A 1117 -59.62 6.04 -17.74
N THR A 1118 -60.59 6.92 -17.47
CA THR A 1118 -62.00 6.51 -17.41
C THR A 1118 -62.53 5.96 -18.74
N VAL A 1119 -62.15 6.55 -19.87
CA VAL A 1119 -62.56 6.06 -21.20
C VAL A 1119 -61.92 4.71 -21.52
N ILE A 1120 -60.64 4.53 -21.18
CA ILE A 1120 -59.94 3.24 -21.38
C ILE A 1120 -60.58 2.14 -20.53
N ILE A 1121 -60.82 2.41 -19.24
CA ILE A 1121 -61.47 1.44 -18.34
C ILE A 1121 -62.87 1.11 -18.84
N TRP A 1122 -63.66 2.12 -19.24
CA TRP A 1122 -64.98 1.90 -19.84
C TRP A 1122 -64.90 1.03 -21.10
N LYS A 1123 -63.96 1.31 -22.01
CA LYS A 1123 -63.78 0.53 -23.24
C LYS A 1123 -63.41 -0.93 -22.95
N ILE A 1124 -62.52 -1.16 -21.98
CA ILE A 1124 -62.16 -2.52 -21.53
C ILE A 1124 -63.37 -3.25 -20.95
N LEU A 1125 -64.18 -2.58 -20.12
CA LEU A 1125 -65.38 -3.17 -19.54
C LEU A 1125 -66.43 -3.50 -20.60
N VAL A 1126 -66.62 -2.63 -21.60
CA VAL A 1126 -67.52 -2.88 -22.73
C VAL A 1126 -67.02 -4.05 -23.57
N ASP A 1127 -65.73 -4.09 -23.95
CA ASP A 1127 -65.18 -5.20 -24.73
C ASP A 1127 -65.30 -6.55 -23.98
N LEU A 1128 -65.17 -6.54 -22.65
CA LEU A 1128 -65.40 -7.73 -21.82
C LEU A 1128 -66.88 -8.12 -21.76
N HIS A 1129 -67.79 -7.16 -21.73
CA HIS A 1129 -69.23 -7.41 -21.77
C HIS A 1129 -69.66 -7.94 -23.14
N ASP A 1130 -69.23 -7.31 -24.24
CA ASP A 1130 -69.50 -7.72 -25.61
C ASP A 1130 -68.94 -9.12 -25.89
N LYS A 1131 -67.75 -9.46 -25.38
CA LYS A 1131 -67.23 -10.84 -25.49
C LYS A 1131 -68.09 -11.86 -24.74
N ARG A 1132 -68.66 -11.49 -23.59
CA ARG A 1132 -69.55 -12.38 -22.83
C ARG A 1132 -70.89 -12.54 -23.54
N GLU A 1133 -71.48 -11.46 -24.05
CA GLU A 1133 -72.74 -11.51 -24.80
C GLU A 1133 -72.56 -12.20 -26.14
N PHE A 1134 -71.45 -11.98 -26.85
CA PHE A 1134 -71.13 -12.70 -28.08
C PHE A 1134 -71.00 -14.20 -27.83
N LYS A 1135 -70.29 -14.60 -26.77
CA LYS A 1135 -70.18 -16.01 -26.39
C LYS A 1135 -71.53 -16.62 -26.00
N LYS A 1136 -72.36 -15.87 -25.25
CA LYS A 1136 -73.72 -16.30 -24.91
C LYS A 1136 -74.60 -16.45 -26.15
N PHE A 1137 -74.49 -15.52 -27.10
CA PHE A 1137 -75.19 -15.59 -28.40
C PHE A 1137 -74.70 -16.78 -29.24
N GLU A 1138 -73.39 -17.06 -29.24
CA GLU A 1138 -72.81 -18.23 -29.92
C GLU A 1138 -73.32 -19.54 -29.29
N ASP A 1139 -73.34 -19.63 -27.95
CA ASP A 1139 -73.89 -20.76 -27.22
C ASP A 1139 -75.40 -20.94 -27.49
N GLU A 1140 -76.18 -19.85 -27.53
CA GLU A 1140 -77.62 -19.86 -27.85
C GLU A 1140 -77.88 -20.21 -29.33
N ALA A 1141 -77.07 -19.73 -30.27
CA ALA A 1141 -77.18 -20.01 -31.70
C ALA A 1141 -76.87 -21.49 -32.01
N VAL A 1142 -75.84 -22.05 -31.35
CA VAL A 1142 -75.51 -23.48 -31.43
C VAL A 1142 -76.63 -24.32 -30.81
N ALA A 1143 -77.19 -23.92 -29.66
CA ALA A 1143 -78.31 -24.62 -29.02
C ALA A 1143 -79.61 -24.58 -29.86
N ALA A 1144 -79.80 -23.54 -30.67
CA ALA A 1144 -80.93 -23.39 -31.59
C ALA A 1144 -80.69 -24.00 -32.99
N GLY A 1145 -79.49 -24.51 -33.28
CA GLY A 1145 -79.19 -25.20 -34.54
C GLY A 1145 -78.90 -24.29 -35.75
N TYR A 1146 -78.44 -23.05 -35.54
CA TYR A 1146 -78.07 -22.11 -36.59
C TYR A 1146 -76.54 -21.91 -36.70
N ASP A 1147 -76.02 -21.82 -37.93
CA ASP A 1147 -74.62 -21.47 -38.23
C ASP A 1147 -74.46 -19.94 -38.32
N VAL A 1148 -73.57 -19.40 -37.49
CA VAL A 1148 -73.38 -17.95 -37.26
C VAL A 1148 -72.49 -17.27 -38.32
N SER A 1149 -72.07 -18.01 -39.35
CA SER A 1149 -71.15 -17.53 -40.40
C SER A 1149 -71.81 -16.93 -41.67
N LEU A 1150 -73.15 -16.89 -41.73
CA LEU A 1150 -73.91 -16.28 -42.84
C LEU A 1150 -74.90 -15.23 -42.32
N ASN A 1151 -74.65 -13.95 -42.65
CA ASN A 1151 -75.57 -12.84 -42.35
C ASN A 1151 -76.88 -13.04 -43.15
N PRO A 1152 -78.03 -13.30 -42.50
CA PRO A 1152 -79.27 -13.62 -43.21
C PRO A 1152 -79.90 -12.43 -43.96
N LEU A 1153 -79.30 -11.24 -43.90
CA LEU A 1153 -79.80 -10.00 -44.52
C LEU A 1153 -78.90 -9.46 -45.65
N TYR A 1154 -77.89 -10.20 -46.13
CA TYR A 1154 -76.96 -9.76 -47.18
C TYR A 1154 -77.23 -10.47 -48.53
N GLN A 1155 -77.49 -9.71 -49.60
CA GLN A 1155 -77.53 -10.18 -51.00
C GLN A 1155 -76.41 -9.49 -51.80
N ASP A 1156 -75.60 -10.28 -52.52
CA ASP A 1156 -74.45 -9.79 -53.29
C ASP A 1156 -74.89 -9.19 -54.66
N PRO A 1157 -74.52 -7.95 -55.01
CA PRO A 1157 -75.08 -7.25 -56.16
C PRO A 1157 -74.35 -7.46 -57.50
N SER A 1158 -73.50 -8.48 -57.70
CA SER A 1158 -72.86 -8.70 -59.01
C SER A 1158 -72.68 -10.18 -59.41
N ILE A 1159 -73.07 -10.48 -60.65
CA ILE A 1159 -73.01 -11.79 -61.30
C ILE A 1159 -72.00 -11.67 -62.46
N ASN A 1160 -70.94 -12.47 -62.48
CA ASN A 1160 -69.96 -12.48 -63.58
C ASN A 1160 -70.03 -13.81 -64.35
N PHE A 1161 -70.26 -13.71 -65.67
CA PHE A 1161 -70.16 -14.83 -66.63
C PHE A 1161 -68.75 -14.87 -67.24
N ALA A 1162 -68.18 -16.08 -67.38
CA ALA A 1162 -66.87 -16.31 -68.00
C ALA A 1162 -67.01 -16.49 -69.53
N ASN A 1163 -66.20 -15.75 -70.30
CA ASN A 1163 -66.10 -15.90 -71.77
C ASN A 1163 -65.00 -16.95 -72.11
N PRO A 1164 -65.28 -18.04 -72.86
CA PRO A 1164 -64.37 -19.20 -72.96
C PRO A 1164 -63.28 -19.18 -74.05
N VAL A 1165 -62.85 -18.03 -74.57
CA VAL A 1165 -61.90 -18.00 -75.70
C VAL A 1165 -60.83 -16.93 -75.46
N TYR A 1166 -59.55 -17.33 -75.52
CA TYR A 1166 -58.31 -16.56 -75.30
C TYR A 1166 -57.68 -16.63 -73.89
N ASN A 1167 -56.75 -17.57 -73.67
CA ASN A 1167 -55.34 -17.27 -73.90
C ASN A 1167 -54.43 -18.49 -73.71
N ASN A 1168 -53.82 -18.92 -74.82
CA ASN A 1168 -52.60 -19.72 -74.87
C ASN A 1168 -51.38 -18.78 -74.81
N GLN A 1169 -50.33 -19.27 -74.15
CA GLN A 1169 -48.90 -19.11 -74.47
C GLN A 1169 -48.13 -17.77 -74.30
N CYS A 1170 -46.92 -17.95 -73.72
CA CYS A 1170 -45.68 -17.15 -73.73
C CYS A 1170 -45.72 -15.79 -73.00
N ASN A 1171 -44.79 -15.41 -72.11
CA ASN A 1171 -43.38 -15.71 -71.89
C ASN A 1171 -43.05 -15.83 -70.38
#